data_AF-A0AAV6ZGH2-F1
#
_entry.id   AF-A0AAV6ZGH2-F1
#
_cell.length_a   1.000
_cell.length_b   1.000
_cell.length_c   1.000
_cell.angle_alpha   90.00
_cell.angle_beta   90.00
_cell.angle_gamma   90.00
#
_symmetry.space_group_name_H-M   'P 1'
#
loop_
_entity.id
_entity.type
_entity.pdbx_description
1 polymer ?
#
loop_
_entity_poly.entity_id
_entity_poly.type
_entity_poly.pdbx_seq_one_letter_code
_entity_poly.pdbx_strand_id
1 'polypeptide(L)'
;MTIYDIPDLQGGRGNLGSIVFSESFLKSDILVRDKDGALTSDSNYIILTSAVPRFMSWLGQESFLGTFLSGGEGSYLCASSQHISPEEGKLYFFTDGLLFVHPNHGSVSISKSHMTSLKFYDGDSSSATAVLLVEYKASLLPHLPLHIITPASCITFTLFPKSQSYRGFYSQVLKTWQGQTEASGATLQLIQEHQLSEDQRRIYLNMKSLYETSSYPNTERWSHPKTISTNLPGLESFLQHLAVSSVSREPVPRPHVPALLQHPETIAASQAQNDKVAINVIIGLPGSHCNDLCDFLVSFQKEYGRWMVYRQPTDGTEEFSKAQFQRFLSSILEAQRHRSARQAVYSRKKMRVLAALEGYADVIDVVQALQTHPDPLVKSSFVIGAVTTCVDPLSCIMEHRFSFPKFLEQCCQGIVSNCVHKPDLEQRHPALPPVQKLLRSVNPGAAFILAEKGASHQVQLHVEKGLNEDIELVLSESSFSSPQMLRTRYLMYPGWYDGKFVSGPVSPAVARICLWFSRPLEKARFMTRCKAIKSSIKSFPFMGNIYHIVGRVKFSDSEQMVEVCHNTMTNSLSLMPLVEGPTPPPDPRHELRDAGIHQQCALVFTGCSLKEDDLKDWLRLCAKQKPQKKSLRTRRSLSLQEIRNIHVKRHLDPLPEGYFYNGTQFVNFLGEKMDYHPLMDKFIYDYVMEANKEIEKYNRDVEQQDYYDVFGQKL
;
A
#
# COMPACT_ATOMS: atom_id res chain seq x y z
N MET A 1 39.39 24.65 9.53
CA MET A 1 39.95 25.89 8.98
C MET A 1 41.06 26.35 9.90
N THR A 2 42.22 26.72 9.35
CA THR A 2 43.33 27.24 10.15
C THR A 2 43.91 28.46 9.47
N ILE A 3 44.10 29.54 10.22
CA ILE A 3 44.82 30.74 9.81
C ILE A 3 46.08 30.80 10.68
N TYR A 4 47.23 30.84 10.03
CA TYR A 4 48.52 30.95 10.69
C TYR A 4 49.04 32.39 10.59
N ASP A 5 49.96 32.72 11.51
CA ASP A 5 50.79 33.91 11.46
C ASP A 5 50.06 35.25 11.33
N ILE A 6 49.06 35.48 12.17
CA ILE A 6 48.26 36.71 12.17
C ILE A 6 49.17 37.91 12.55
N PRO A 7 49.36 38.91 11.67
CA PRO A 7 50.27 40.01 11.95
C PRO A 7 49.73 40.99 13.01
N ASP A 8 50.59 41.42 13.91
CA ASP A 8 50.28 42.49 14.86
C ASP A 8 50.42 43.88 14.21
N LEU A 9 49.27 44.47 13.86
CA LEU A 9 49.19 45.79 13.23
C LEU A 9 49.41 46.96 14.20
N GLN A 10 49.30 46.75 15.52
CA GLN A 10 49.44 47.81 16.53
C GLN A 10 50.85 47.84 17.15
N GLY A 11 51.46 46.68 17.38
CA GLY A 11 52.81 46.55 17.97
C GLY A 11 53.97 46.55 16.96
N GLY A 12 53.69 46.52 15.65
CA GLY A 12 54.64 46.86 14.59
C GLY A 12 55.73 45.82 14.24
N ARG A 13 56.00 44.77 15.04
CA ARG A 13 56.94 43.67 14.71
C ARG A 13 56.62 42.32 15.40
N GLY A 14 55.35 41.91 15.45
CA GLY A 14 54.93 40.67 16.12
C GLY A 14 53.91 39.83 15.35
N ASN A 15 53.80 38.55 15.72
CA ASN A 15 52.75 37.62 15.29
C ASN A 15 51.80 37.39 16.47
N LEU A 16 50.51 37.65 16.28
CA LEU A 16 49.44 37.46 17.28
C LEU A 16 49.09 35.98 17.50
N GLY A 17 49.56 35.09 16.62
CA GLY A 17 49.38 33.64 16.72
C GLY A 17 48.59 33.05 15.55
N SER A 18 47.94 31.92 15.81
CA SER A 18 47.15 31.18 14.82
C SER A 18 45.74 30.92 15.35
N ILE A 19 44.76 30.89 14.45
CA ILE A 19 43.36 30.57 14.77
C ILE A 19 43.01 29.25 14.11
N VAL A 20 42.48 28.31 14.89
CA VAL A 20 41.98 27.01 14.42
C VAL A 20 40.48 26.94 14.71
N PHE A 21 39.69 26.54 13.71
CA PHE A 21 38.27 26.27 13.84
C PHE A 21 37.92 24.94 13.18
N SER A 22 37.16 24.10 13.88
CA SER A 22 36.70 22.80 13.38
C SER A 22 35.29 22.51 13.84
N GLU A 23 34.46 22.00 12.94
CA GLU A 23 33.10 21.54 13.22
C GLU A 23 32.80 20.26 12.46
N SER A 24 31.87 19.48 13.00
CA SER A 24 31.33 18.29 12.34
C SER A 24 29.86 18.55 11.99
N PHE A 25 29.49 18.27 10.74
CA PHE A 25 28.12 18.46 10.25
C PHE A 25 27.68 17.29 9.39
N LEU A 26 26.36 17.11 9.28
CA LEU A 26 25.74 16.22 8.30
C LEU A 26 25.02 17.08 7.26
N LYS A 27 25.07 16.64 6.00
CA LYS A 27 24.34 17.24 4.89
C LYS A 27 23.39 16.20 4.32
N SER A 28 22.14 16.58 4.11
CA SER A 28 21.15 15.82 3.35
C SER A 28 20.81 16.58 2.06
N ASP A 29 20.49 15.84 1.01
CA ASP A 29 20.28 16.37 -0.33
C ASP A 29 19.16 15.60 -1.04
N ILE A 30 18.14 16.31 -1.50
CA ILE A 30 17.00 15.76 -2.25
C ILE A 30 17.04 16.36 -3.65
N LEU A 31 17.06 15.52 -4.68
CA LEU A 31 16.90 15.98 -6.05
C LEU A 31 15.43 16.33 -6.30
N VAL A 32 15.20 17.55 -6.79
CA VAL A 32 13.87 18.10 -7.05
C VAL A 32 13.72 18.41 -8.53
N ARG A 33 12.59 18.01 -9.12
CA ARG A 33 12.21 18.34 -10.49
C ARG A 33 11.22 19.50 -10.48
N ASP A 34 11.60 20.60 -11.11
CA ASP A 34 10.75 21.77 -11.30
C ASP A 34 9.75 21.57 -12.44
N LYS A 35 8.76 22.48 -12.54
CA LYS A 35 7.69 22.39 -13.55
C LYS A 35 8.23 22.37 -14.99
N ASP A 36 9.35 23.06 -15.21
CA ASP A 36 10.02 23.15 -16.52
C ASP A 36 10.93 21.94 -16.81
N GLY A 37 10.94 20.95 -15.92
CA GLY A 37 11.76 19.73 -16.05
C GLY A 37 13.20 19.88 -15.55
N ALA A 38 13.62 21.08 -15.16
CA ALA A 38 14.93 21.32 -14.56
C ALA A 38 15.10 20.55 -13.25
N LEU A 39 16.33 20.09 -12.99
CA LEU A 39 16.69 19.40 -11.76
C LEU A 39 17.44 20.36 -10.84
N THR A 40 16.89 20.56 -9.64
CA THR A 40 17.47 21.36 -8.57
C THR A 40 17.77 20.47 -7.36
N SER A 41 18.69 20.92 -6.49
CA SER A 41 19.02 20.23 -5.23
C SER A 41 18.40 21.02 -4.08
N ASP A 42 17.61 20.32 -3.27
CA ASP A 42 17.12 20.82 -1.99
C ASP A 42 18.00 20.24 -0.88
N SER A 43 18.90 21.08 -0.38
CA SER A 43 19.90 20.68 0.61
C SER A 43 19.51 21.16 2.01
N ASN A 44 19.71 20.31 3.01
CA ASN A 44 19.60 20.68 4.42
C ASN A 44 20.86 20.19 5.17
N TYR A 45 21.18 20.80 6.30
CA TYR A 45 22.34 20.42 7.09
C TYR A 45 22.10 20.62 8.58
N ILE A 46 22.86 19.87 9.38
CA ILE A 46 22.89 20.02 10.84
C ILE A 46 24.33 19.96 11.33
N ILE A 47 24.67 20.87 12.25
CA ILE A 47 25.99 20.94 12.86
C ILE A 47 25.96 20.15 14.17
N LEU A 48 26.60 18.99 14.21
CA LEU A 48 26.59 18.09 15.36
C LEU A 48 27.31 18.69 16.58
N THR A 49 28.25 19.60 16.34
CA THR A 49 29.02 20.30 17.38
C THR A 49 28.36 21.61 17.85
N SER A 50 27.14 21.94 17.43
CA SER A 50 26.52 23.23 17.75
C SER A 50 26.22 23.44 19.24
N ALA A 51 26.15 22.36 20.03
CA ALA A 51 25.97 22.42 21.47
C ALA A 51 27.26 22.83 22.21
N VAL A 52 28.42 22.79 21.54
CA VAL A 52 29.67 23.28 22.11
C VAL A 52 29.72 24.81 21.90
N PRO A 53 29.91 25.62 22.95
CA PRO A 53 30.04 27.06 22.81
C PRO A 53 31.16 27.42 21.83
N ARG A 54 30.82 28.16 20.77
CA ARG A 54 31.77 28.58 19.73
C ARG A 54 32.71 29.69 20.21
N PHE A 55 32.27 30.46 21.20
CA PHE A 55 32.99 31.60 21.74
C PHE A 55 33.03 31.50 23.26
N MET A 56 34.22 31.72 23.82
CA MET A 56 34.42 31.94 25.25
C MET A 56 35.46 33.05 25.39
N SER A 57 35.14 34.08 26.16
CA SER A 57 36.01 35.24 26.37
C SER A 57 35.95 35.67 27.82
N TRP A 58 37.08 35.97 28.44
CA TRP A 58 37.16 36.42 29.82
C TRP A 58 37.31 37.95 29.81
N LEU A 59 36.22 38.69 30.02
CA LEU A 59 36.26 40.16 30.09
C LEU A 59 35.53 40.64 31.35
N GLY A 60 36.17 41.52 32.12
CA GLY A 60 35.57 42.22 33.26
C GLY A 60 35.70 43.72 33.06
N GLN A 61 34.59 44.43 33.01
CA GLN A 61 34.55 45.90 33.07
C GLN A 61 33.49 46.35 34.07
N GLU A 62 33.83 47.38 34.83
CA GLU A 62 32.93 48.05 35.77
C GLU A 62 32.24 49.23 35.08
N SER A 63 30.95 49.40 35.29
CA SER A 63 30.16 50.52 34.76
C SER A 63 29.12 50.96 35.78
N PHE A 64 28.87 52.26 35.89
CA PHE A 64 27.91 52.81 36.83
C PHE A 64 26.49 52.77 36.22
N LEU A 65 25.62 51.89 36.73
CA LEU A 65 24.28 51.63 36.18
C LEU A 65 23.13 52.26 37.01
N GLY A 66 23.47 53.06 38.02
CA GLY A 66 22.50 53.67 38.93
C GLY A 66 22.08 52.76 40.09
N THR A 67 20.87 52.94 40.62
CA THR A 67 20.38 52.21 41.81
C THR A 67 19.85 50.84 41.40
N PHE A 68 20.18 49.80 42.18
CA PHE A 68 19.67 48.45 41.97
C PHE A 68 18.15 48.38 42.14
N LEU A 69 17.46 47.82 41.14
CA LEU A 69 16.01 47.60 41.19
C LEU A 69 15.69 46.16 41.58
N SER A 70 16.12 45.20 40.76
CA SER A 70 15.83 43.78 40.93
C SER A 70 16.78 42.92 40.10
N GLY A 71 16.84 41.62 40.34
CA GLY A 71 17.63 40.72 39.51
C GLY A 71 17.73 39.32 40.06
N GLY A 72 18.22 38.39 39.25
CA GLY A 72 18.40 37.00 39.67
C GLY A 72 18.63 36.04 38.51
N GLU A 73 18.54 34.76 38.85
CA GLU A 73 18.75 33.64 37.93
C GLU A 73 17.53 33.39 37.01
N GLY A 74 17.71 32.51 36.01
CA GLY A 74 16.65 32.10 35.10
C GLY A 74 16.42 33.06 33.92
N SER A 75 17.48 33.71 33.45
CA SER A 75 17.46 34.55 32.26
C SER A 75 18.42 34.03 31.20
N TYR A 76 18.01 34.09 29.94
CA TYR A 76 18.80 33.65 28.79
C TYR A 76 19.13 34.82 27.88
N LEU A 77 20.38 34.91 27.47
CA LEU A 77 20.86 35.84 26.47
C LEU A 77 20.83 35.16 25.10
N CYS A 78 20.18 35.82 24.13
CA CYS A 78 20.00 35.30 22.79
C CYS A 78 20.52 36.31 21.77
N ALA A 79 21.50 35.89 20.97
CA ALA A 79 21.91 36.62 19.79
C ALA A 79 20.98 36.30 18.62
N SER A 80 20.84 37.22 17.66
CA SER A 80 20.04 36.99 16.45
C SER A 80 20.69 36.03 15.44
N SER A 81 21.92 35.55 15.71
CA SER A 81 22.61 34.56 14.89
C SER A 81 22.03 33.17 15.10
N GLN A 82 21.69 32.47 14.02
CA GLN A 82 21.21 31.08 14.05
C GLN A 82 22.28 30.08 14.55
N HIS A 83 23.54 30.52 14.63
CA HIS A 83 24.68 29.69 15.00
C HIS A 83 25.17 29.95 16.42
N ILE A 84 24.38 30.59 17.29
CA ILE A 84 24.78 30.81 18.68
C ILE A 84 23.70 30.23 19.58
N SER A 85 24.10 29.31 20.45
CA SER A 85 23.20 28.74 21.44
C SER A 85 22.81 29.80 22.47
N PRO A 86 21.58 29.75 23.00
CA PRO A 86 21.17 30.54 24.15
C PRO A 86 22.14 30.43 25.32
N GLU A 87 22.49 31.55 25.94
CA GLU A 87 23.43 31.58 27.06
C GLU A 87 22.67 31.85 28.37
N GLU A 88 22.70 30.90 29.31
CA GLU A 88 22.07 31.06 30.62
C GLU A 88 22.94 31.93 31.54
N GLY A 89 22.34 32.96 32.13
CA GLY A 89 23.03 33.83 33.07
C GLY A 89 22.11 34.49 34.07
N LYS A 90 22.69 35.36 34.89
CA LYS A 90 21.98 36.18 35.88
C LYS A 90 21.77 37.57 35.33
N LEU A 91 20.52 38.03 35.32
CA LEU A 91 20.18 39.37 34.83
C LEU A 91 19.77 40.25 36.01
N TYR A 92 20.42 41.40 36.10
CA TYR A 92 20.17 42.43 37.10
C TYR A 92 19.76 43.74 36.43
N PHE A 93 18.73 44.37 36.97
CA PHE A 93 18.13 45.60 36.46
C PHE A 93 18.43 46.75 37.41
N PHE A 94 18.83 47.89 36.83
CA PHE A 94 19.12 49.12 37.55
C PHE A 94 18.28 50.28 37.00
N THR A 95 18.31 51.45 37.64
CA THR A 95 17.59 52.63 37.18
C THR A 95 18.02 53.05 35.77
N ASP A 96 19.32 52.98 35.48
CA ASP A 96 19.93 53.55 34.28
C ASP A 96 20.56 52.50 33.36
N GLY A 97 20.21 51.22 33.53
CA GLY A 97 20.69 50.14 32.67
C GLY A 97 20.45 48.74 33.23
N LEU A 98 21.11 47.76 32.63
CA LEU A 98 21.07 46.35 33.03
C LEU A 98 22.45 45.72 33.02
N LEU A 99 22.62 44.68 33.83
CA LEU A 99 23.83 43.91 33.99
C LEU A 99 23.51 42.44 33.77
N PHE A 100 24.14 41.84 32.77
CA PHE A 100 24.07 40.40 32.55
C PHE A 100 25.37 39.75 33.02
N VAL A 101 25.28 38.75 33.89
CA VAL A 101 26.42 38.02 34.43
C VAL A 101 26.34 36.58 33.95
N HIS A 102 27.29 36.20 33.10
CA HIS A 102 27.42 34.85 32.61
C HIS A 102 28.54 34.10 33.35
N PRO A 103 28.37 32.81 33.68
CA PRO A 103 29.37 32.03 34.40
C PRO A 103 30.74 32.01 33.71
N ASN A 104 30.77 32.04 32.37
CA ASN A 104 31.99 31.81 31.59
C ASN A 104 32.60 33.07 30.97
N HIS A 105 31.83 34.15 30.78
CA HIS A 105 32.34 35.35 30.09
C HIS A 105 32.33 36.64 30.94
N GLY A 106 31.95 36.52 32.21
CA GLY A 106 31.93 37.65 33.14
C GLY A 106 30.67 38.48 33.01
N SER A 107 30.79 39.78 33.26
CA SER A 107 29.66 40.70 33.35
C SER A 107 29.61 41.66 32.17
N VAL A 108 28.45 41.72 31.50
CA VAL A 108 28.13 42.67 30.44
C VAL A 108 27.21 43.75 30.99
N SER A 109 27.71 44.98 31.05
CA SER A 109 26.95 46.15 31.51
C SER A 109 26.39 46.93 30.34
N ILE A 110 25.07 47.19 30.34
CA ILE A 110 24.38 47.94 29.27
C ILE A 110 23.66 49.14 29.89
N SER A 111 24.22 50.33 29.71
CA SER A 111 23.59 51.59 30.13
C SER A 111 22.50 52.03 29.16
N LYS A 112 21.41 52.63 29.67
CA LYS A 112 20.34 53.26 28.87
C LYS A 112 20.84 54.37 27.94
N SER A 113 21.97 55.01 28.26
CA SER A 113 22.60 56.01 27.38
C SER A 113 22.99 55.43 26.01
N HIS A 114 23.33 54.14 25.99
CA HIS A 114 23.70 53.38 24.80
C HIS A 114 22.51 52.64 24.16
N MET A 115 21.32 52.68 24.74
CA MET A 115 20.11 52.08 24.17
C MET A 115 19.44 53.05 23.20
N THR A 116 18.89 52.54 22.10
CA THR A 116 18.01 53.28 21.17
C THR A 116 16.55 53.02 21.49
N SER A 117 16.18 51.77 21.74
CA SER A 117 14.82 51.37 22.07
C SER A 117 14.85 50.17 23.01
N LEU A 118 13.82 50.07 23.84
CA LEU A 118 13.62 48.97 24.76
C LEU A 118 12.20 48.45 24.60
N LYS A 119 12.05 47.20 24.14
CA LYS A 119 10.74 46.59 23.87
C LYS A 119 10.56 45.34 24.72
N PHE A 120 9.34 45.09 25.17
CA PHE A 120 9.02 43.92 25.98
C PHE A 120 7.74 43.23 25.48
N TYR A 121 7.87 41.93 25.24
CA TYR A 121 6.77 41.04 24.89
C TYR A 121 6.53 40.05 26.04
N ASP A 122 5.31 39.98 26.54
CA ASP A 122 4.95 39.16 27.70
C ASP A 122 4.49 37.74 27.34
N GLY A 123 4.56 37.34 26.06
CA GLY A 123 4.10 36.03 25.63
C GLY A 123 2.59 35.84 25.70
N ASP A 124 1.82 36.95 25.70
CA ASP A 124 0.36 37.01 25.76
C ASP A 124 -0.25 36.40 27.05
N SER A 125 0.57 36.06 28.04
CA SER A 125 0.14 35.55 29.35
C SER A 125 1.24 35.72 30.41
N SER A 126 0.85 36.08 31.64
CA SER A 126 1.75 36.16 32.79
C SER A 126 2.35 34.81 33.25
N SER A 127 1.98 33.71 32.57
CA SER A 127 2.51 32.37 32.78
C SER A 127 3.43 31.88 31.64
N ALA A 128 3.58 32.68 30.58
CA ALA A 128 4.38 32.38 29.41
C ALA A 128 5.78 33.00 29.52
N THR A 129 6.71 32.45 28.73
CA THR A 129 8.07 33.01 28.61
C THR A 129 7.99 34.43 28.07
N ALA A 130 8.69 35.37 28.69
CA ALA A 130 8.70 36.77 28.28
C ALA A 130 10.04 37.16 27.64
N VAL A 131 10.02 38.15 26.75
CA VAL A 131 11.19 38.58 25.97
C VAL A 131 11.40 40.08 26.09
N LEU A 132 12.61 40.47 26.48
CA LEU A 132 13.10 41.85 26.53
C LEU A 132 14.08 42.08 25.38
N LEU A 133 13.76 43.02 24.51
CA LEU A 133 14.53 43.39 23.33
C LEU A 133 15.22 44.73 23.60
N VAL A 134 16.53 44.76 23.49
CA VAL A 134 17.37 45.94 23.70
C VAL A 134 18.01 46.30 22.37
N GLU A 135 17.52 47.35 21.73
CA GLU A 135 18.18 47.95 20.57
C GLU A 135 19.24 48.95 21.07
N TYR A 136 20.44 48.91 20.49
CA TYR A 136 21.59 49.66 21.00
C TYR A 136 22.31 50.49 19.91
N LYS A 137 23.00 51.54 20.37
CA LYS A 137 23.84 52.43 19.54
C LYS A 137 25.22 51.81 19.32
N ALA A 138 25.88 52.19 18.23
CA ALA A 138 27.26 51.75 17.93
C ALA A 138 28.28 52.03 19.06
N SER A 139 28.01 52.99 19.95
CA SER A 139 28.81 53.26 21.14
C SER A 139 28.91 52.08 22.12
N LEU A 140 27.98 51.11 22.06
CA LEU A 140 28.00 49.93 22.92
C LEU A 140 28.93 48.82 22.39
N LEU A 141 29.31 48.86 21.10
CA LEU A 141 30.10 47.80 20.46
C LEU A 141 31.42 47.46 21.17
N PRO A 142 32.20 48.43 21.69
CA PRO A 142 33.44 48.12 22.41
C PRO A 142 33.23 47.38 23.74
N HIS A 143 32.00 47.42 24.27
CA HIS A 143 31.64 46.86 25.58
C HIS A 143 30.89 45.53 25.47
N LEU A 144 30.55 45.09 24.26
CA LEU A 144 29.88 43.81 24.02
C LEU A 144 30.88 42.74 23.60
N PRO A 145 30.71 41.50 24.07
CA PRO A 145 31.45 40.38 23.49
C PRO A 145 31.13 40.24 22.00
N LEU A 146 32.18 40.00 21.20
CA LEU A 146 32.10 40.01 19.72
C LEU A 146 31.00 39.10 19.14
N HIS A 147 30.67 38.00 19.82
CA HIS A 147 29.67 37.03 19.36
C HIS A 147 28.22 37.49 19.59
N ILE A 148 27.98 38.46 20.48
CA ILE A 148 26.63 39.02 20.73
C ILE A 148 26.36 40.23 19.81
N ILE A 149 27.37 40.70 19.09
CA ILE A 149 27.21 41.79 18.13
C ILE A 149 26.40 41.27 16.94
N THR A 150 25.26 41.92 16.68
CA THR A 150 24.32 41.54 15.62
C THR A 150 24.21 42.67 14.60
N PRO A 151 24.01 42.36 13.30
CA PRO A 151 23.76 43.39 12.29
C PRO A 151 22.52 44.24 12.60
N ALA A 152 21.55 43.65 13.31
CA ALA A 152 20.32 44.30 13.77
C ALA A 152 20.54 45.26 14.95
N SER A 153 21.75 45.34 15.52
CA SER A 153 22.07 46.11 16.73
C SER A 153 21.05 45.88 17.86
N CYS A 154 20.64 44.61 18.02
CA CYS A 154 19.60 44.21 18.97
C CYS A 154 20.05 42.99 19.78
N ILE A 155 19.83 43.04 21.09
CA ILE A 155 20.08 41.96 22.06
C ILE A 155 18.74 41.50 22.61
N THR A 156 18.54 40.18 22.68
CA THR A 156 17.32 39.60 23.20
C THR A 156 17.59 38.88 24.52
N PHE A 157 16.91 39.29 25.59
CA PHE A 157 16.90 38.60 26.87
C PHE A 157 15.57 37.87 27.04
N THR A 158 15.64 36.61 27.43
CA THR A 158 14.45 35.81 27.69
C THR A 158 14.32 35.52 29.19
N LEU A 159 13.13 35.78 29.72
CA LEU A 159 12.80 35.63 31.14
C LEU A 159 11.83 34.46 31.32
N PHE A 160 12.28 33.43 32.04
CA PHE A 160 11.45 32.25 32.27
C PHE A 160 10.40 32.50 33.36
N PRO A 161 9.16 32.01 33.20
CA PRO A 161 8.12 32.13 34.22
C PRO A 161 8.61 31.56 35.56
N LYS A 162 8.15 32.15 36.66
CA LYS A 162 8.51 31.77 38.03
C LYS A 162 9.98 32.01 38.42
N SER A 163 10.86 32.42 37.50
CA SER A 163 12.24 32.81 37.83
C SER A 163 12.29 34.08 38.70
N GLN A 164 13.42 34.31 39.38
CA GLN A 164 13.62 35.52 40.19
C GLN A 164 13.67 36.77 39.30
N SER A 165 14.37 36.69 38.17
CA SER A 165 14.45 37.77 37.19
C SER A 165 13.08 38.14 36.61
N TYR A 166 12.24 37.16 36.29
CA TYR A 166 10.86 37.38 35.83
C TYR A 166 9.98 38.07 36.88
N ARG A 167 9.95 37.56 38.12
CA ARG A 167 9.15 38.17 39.21
C ARG A 167 9.65 39.58 39.55
N GLY A 168 10.97 39.78 39.56
CA GLY A 168 11.60 41.08 39.78
C GLY A 168 11.25 42.10 38.70
N PHE A 169 11.24 41.66 37.44
CA PHE A 169 10.90 42.51 36.31
C PHE A 169 9.47 43.09 36.42
N TYR A 170 8.46 42.23 36.62
CA TYR A 170 7.06 42.68 36.74
C TYR A 170 6.79 43.52 38.00
N SER A 171 7.43 43.21 39.13
CA SER A 171 7.14 43.88 40.40
C SER A 171 7.75 45.27 40.51
N GLN A 172 8.99 45.46 40.01
CA GLN A 172 9.81 46.64 40.30
C GLN A 172 10.33 47.35 39.04
N VAL A 173 10.65 46.61 37.96
CA VAL A 173 11.31 47.17 36.77
C VAL A 173 10.31 47.77 35.80
N LEU A 174 9.24 47.04 35.49
CA LEU A 174 8.22 47.44 34.50
C LEU A 174 7.63 48.83 34.81
N LYS A 175 7.26 49.08 36.08
CA LYS A 175 6.71 50.37 36.51
C LYS A 175 7.72 51.50 36.42
N THR A 176 8.94 51.26 36.89
CA THR A 176 10.02 52.27 36.94
C THR A 176 10.46 52.67 35.52
N TRP A 177 10.56 51.71 34.60
CA TRP A 177 11.02 51.98 33.23
C TRP A 177 9.92 52.48 32.28
N GLN A 178 8.64 52.33 32.65
CA GLN A 178 7.52 52.99 31.95
C GLN A 178 7.28 54.42 32.43
N GLY A 179 7.57 54.73 33.70
CA GLY A 179 7.30 56.04 34.31
C GLY A 179 8.38 57.11 34.11
N GLN A 180 9.52 56.79 33.49
CA GLN A 180 10.59 57.75 33.23
C GLN A 180 10.33 58.55 31.94
N THR A 181 10.42 59.88 32.04
CA THR A 181 10.29 60.82 30.91
C THR A 181 11.51 60.73 29.98
N GLU A 182 11.32 60.98 28.67
CA GLU A 182 12.33 60.84 27.59
C GLU A 182 13.67 61.57 27.79
N ALA A 183 13.79 62.44 28.79
CA ALA A 183 14.99 63.22 29.08
C ALA A 183 16.18 62.40 29.62
N SER A 184 16.01 61.13 30.03
CA SER A 184 17.07 60.31 30.65
C SER A 184 17.43 59.00 29.91
N GLY A 185 16.88 58.74 28.72
CA GLY A 185 17.22 57.55 27.91
C GLY A 185 16.01 56.82 27.31
N ALA A 186 16.23 55.59 26.80
CA ALA A 186 15.19 54.79 26.16
C ALA A 186 14.08 54.36 27.14
N THR A 187 12.83 54.60 26.76
CA THR A 187 11.62 54.20 27.50
C THR A 187 11.15 52.79 27.10
N LEU A 188 10.58 52.05 28.05
CA LEU A 188 10.13 50.67 27.82
C LEU A 188 8.78 50.63 27.08
N GLN A 189 8.75 50.02 25.90
CA GLN A 189 7.55 49.83 25.09
C GLN A 189 7.02 48.39 25.20
N LEU A 190 5.72 48.23 25.48
CA LEU A 190 5.06 46.92 25.45
C LEU A 190 4.67 46.61 24.01
N ILE A 191 5.04 45.43 23.50
CA ILE A 191 4.76 44.99 22.13
C ILE A 191 3.94 43.71 22.09
N GLN A 192 3.26 43.48 20.98
CA GLN A 192 2.43 42.30 20.70
C GLN A 192 3.15 41.34 19.74
N GLU A 193 2.72 40.07 19.64
CA GLU A 193 3.41 39.05 18.82
C GLU A 193 3.63 39.48 17.36
N HIS A 194 2.63 40.13 16.74
CA HIS A 194 2.69 40.61 15.35
C HIS A 194 3.73 41.71 15.09
N GLN A 195 4.29 42.31 16.15
CA GLN A 195 5.31 43.37 16.07
C GLN A 195 6.73 42.82 16.21
N LEU A 196 6.89 41.53 16.49
CA LEU A 196 8.18 40.84 16.48
C LEU A 196 8.64 40.62 15.04
N SER A 197 9.93 40.81 14.78
CA SER A 197 10.52 40.38 13.51
C SER A 197 10.55 38.85 13.42
N GLU A 198 10.68 38.31 12.20
CA GLU A 198 10.79 36.85 11.97
C GLU A 198 11.90 36.20 12.81
N ASP A 199 13.04 36.88 12.97
CA ASP A 199 14.14 36.39 13.80
C ASP A 199 13.81 36.43 15.29
N GLN A 200 13.16 37.49 15.77
CA GLN A 200 12.74 37.62 17.17
C GLN A 200 11.66 36.59 17.52
N ARG A 201 10.71 36.36 16.61
CA ARG A 201 9.66 35.35 16.76
C ARG A 201 10.26 33.94 16.81
N ARG A 202 11.26 33.66 15.97
CA ARG A 202 11.99 32.38 15.99
C ARG A 202 12.71 32.17 17.32
N ILE A 203 13.41 33.17 17.83
CA ILE A 203 14.09 33.12 19.14
C ILE A 203 13.05 32.84 20.24
N TYR A 204 11.93 33.56 20.25
CA TYR A 204 10.86 33.37 21.21
C TYR A 204 10.31 31.93 21.21
N LEU A 205 9.98 31.38 20.03
CA LEU A 205 9.47 30.01 19.91
C LEU A 205 10.48 28.96 20.39
N ASN A 206 11.77 29.14 20.05
CA ASN A 206 12.83 28.26 20.53
C ASN A 206 12.94 28.29 22.07
N MET A 207 12.85 29.47 22.68
CA MET A 207 12.90 29.62 24.14
C MET A 207 11.68 29.05 24.84
N LYS A 208 10.50 29.24 24.26
CA LYS A 208 9.26 28.66 24.77
C LYS A 208 9.37 27.13 24.82
N SER A 209 9.89 26.51 23.76
CA SER A 209 10.17 25.08 23.71
C SER A 209 11.21 24.65 24.75
N LEU A 210 12.29 25.44 24.93
CA LEU A 210 13.30 25.19 25.97
C LEU A 210 12.67 25.20 27.37
N TYR A 211 11.85 26.21 27.68
CA TYR A 211 11.17 26.33 28.96
C TYR A 211 10.18 25.19 29.22
N GLU A 212 9.32 24.87 28.25
CA GLU A 212 8.37 23.75 28.33
C GLU A 212 9.12 22.44 28.60
N THR A 213 10.29 22.26 28.02
CA THR A 213 11.12 21.06 28.22
C THR A 213 11.80 21.06 29.60
N SER A 214 12.23 22.21 30.10
CA SER A 214 12.89 22.35 31.41
C SER A 214 11.96 22.26 32.62
N SER A 215 10.65 22.43 32.43
CA SER A 215 9.67 22.60 33.52
C SER A 215 9.01 21.29 34.00
N TYR A 216 9.29 20.16 33.37
CA TYR A 216 8.81 18.82 33.80
C TYR A 216 9.78 18.14 34.79
N PRO A 217 9.28 17.48 35.86
CA PRO A 217 10.12 16.81 36.84
C PRO A 217 10.85 15.58 36.25
N ASN A 218 12.14 15.43 36.57
CA ASN A 218 13.08 14.38 36.12
C ASN A 218 12.67 12.91 36.40
N THR A 219 11.51 12.65 36.98
CA THR A 219 11.06 11.31 37.40
C THR A 219 10.45 10.47 36.27
N GLU A 220 10.02 11.08 35.17
CA GLU A 220 9.62 10.35 33.97
C GLU A 220 10.83 10.28 33.03
N ARG A 221 11.41 9.08 32.83
CA ARG A 221 12.51 8.88 31.88
C ARG A 221 12.12 9.43 30.52
N TRP A 222 12.76 10.52 30.10
CA TRP A 222 12.53 11.12 28.80
C TRP A 222 12.78 10.10 27.69
N SER A 223 12.02 10.18 26.60
CA SER A 223 12.52 9.64 25.35
C SER A 223 13.73 10.49 24.94
N HIS A 224 14.93 9.88 24.97
CA HIS A 224 16.20 10.46 24.52
C HIS A 224 16.15 11.45 23.33
N PRO A 225 15.31 11.27 22.27
CA PRO A 225 15.21 12.25 21.18
C PRO A 225 14.76 13.66 21.57
N LYS A 226 13.89 13.84 22.57
CA LYS A 226 13.38 15.18 22.96
C LYS A 226 14.42 16.02 23.69
N THR A 227 15.34 15.39 24.42
CA THR A 227 16.50 16.06 25.04
C THR A 227 17.54 16.46 24.01
N ILE A 228 17.65 15.72 22.90
CA ILE A 228 18.63 16.00 21.86
C ILE A 228 18.13 17.14 20.96
N SER A 229 16.82 17.21 20.69
CA SER A 229 16.23 18.30 19.90
C SER A 229 16.38 19.68 20.55
N THR A 230 16.48 19.79 21.88
CA THR A 230 16.74 21.06 22.56
C THR A 230 18.19 21.54 22.38
N ASN A 231 19.14 20.62 22.27
CA ASN A 231 20.56 20.94 22.09
C ASN A 231 20.94 21.18 20.61
N LEU A 232 20.11 20.67 19.70
CA LEU A 232 20.30 20.75 18.25
C LEU A 232 19.04 21.32 17.59
N PRO A 233 18.88 22.66 17.55
CA PRO A 233 17.73 23.28 16.90
C PRO A 233 17.66 22.86 15.42
N GLY A 234 16.46 22.48 14.95
CA GLY A 234 16.25 22.01 13.59
C GLY A 234 16.52 20.52 13.34
N LEU A 235 16.91 19.74 14.37
CA LEU A 235 17.15 18.29 14.24
C LEU A 235 15.94 17.53 13.67
N GLU A 236 14.73 17.83 14.11
CA GLU A 236 13.52 17.14 13.63
C GLU A 236 13.30 17.36 12.12
N SER A 237 13.40 18.63 11.67
CA SER A 237 13.32 18.97 10.25
C SER A 237 14.45 18.34 9.43
N PHE A 238 15.67 18.32 9.98
CA PHE A 238 16.79 17.63 9.34
C PHE A 238 16.55 16.12 9.23
N LEU A 239 16.04 15.45 10.27
CA LEU A 239 15.73 14.02 10.22
C LEU A 239 14.61 13.71 9.22
N GLN A 240 13.59 14.58 9.12
CA GLN A 240 12.54 14.45 8.10
C GLN A 240 13.10 14.55 6.68
N HIS A 241 14.03 15.47 6.44
CA HIS A 241 14.73 15.66 5.17
C HIS A 241 15.68 14.49 4.87
N LEU A 242 16.49 14.10 5.85
CA LEU A 242 17.42 12.98 5.76
C LEU A 242 16.69 11.66 5.47
N ALA A 243 15.53 11.42 6.07
CA ALA A 243 14.73 10.22 5.80
C ALA A 243 14.35 10.11 4.32
N VAL A 244 14.05 11.23 3.65
CA VAL A 244 13.74 11.24 2.21
C VAL A 244 15.02 11.09 1.38
N SER A 245 16.05 11.87 1.71
CA SER A 245 17.35 11.89 1.02
C SER A 245 18.07 10.53 1.05
N SER A 246 17.91 9.77 2.15
CA SER A 246 18.61 8.49 2.34
C SER A 246 18.00 7.31 1.58
N VAL A 247 16.72 7.38 1.22
CA VAL A 247 16.03 6.27 0.54
C VAL A 247 16.37 6.21 -0.94
N SER A 248 16.49 7.35 -1.62
CA SER A 248 16.70 7.37 -3.06
C SER A 248 17.31 8.66 -3.58
N ARG A 249 18.03 8.53 -4.70
CA ARG A 249 18.51 9.65 -5.52
C ARG A 249 17.56 9.99 -6.67
N GLU A 250 16.40 9.35 -6.74
CA GLU A 250 15.42 9.65 -7.78
C GLU A 250 14.77 11.02 -7.55
N PRO A 251 14.57 11.83 -8.60
CA PRO A 251 14.08 13.19 -8.45
C PRO A 251 12.61 13.22 -8.03
N VAL A 252 12.29 14.14 -7.12
CA VAL A 252 10.94 14.36 -6.61
C VAL A 252 10.33 15.60 -7.28
N PRO A 253 9.08 15.57 -7.76
CA PRO A 253 8.40 16.78 -8.23
C PRO A 253 8.30 17.86 -7.14
N ARG A 254 8.62 19.11 -7.48
CA ARG A 254 8.54 20.27 -6.58
C ARG A 254 7.22 20.35 -5.77
N PRO A 255 6.03 20.08 -6.35
CA PRO A 255 4.76 20.11 -5.60
C PRO A 255 4.66 19.07 -4.48
N HIS A 256 5.46 18.00 -4.50
CA HIS A 256 5.41 16.93 -3.50
C HIS A 256 6.35 17.19 -2.32
N VAL A 257 7.36 18.05 -2.48
CA VAL A 257 8.38 18.32 -1.45
C VAL A 257 7.78 18.75 -0.10
N PRO A 258 6.77 19.65 -0.02
CA PRO A 258 6.18 20.02 1.27
C PRO A 258 5.52 18.85 2.01
N ALA A 259 4.81 17.99 1.27
CA ALA A 259 4.19 16.79 1.82
C ALA A 259 5.25 15.76 2.28
N LEU A 260 6.37 15.68 1.57
CA LEU A 260 7.50 14.88 2.00
C LEU A 260 8.11 15.41 3.28
N LEU A 261 8.41 16.71 3.37
CA LEU A 261 9.08 17.28 4.54
C LEU A 261 8.15 17.54 5.74
N GLN A 262 6.87 17.15 5.65
CA GLN A 262 5.89 17.31 6.73
C GLN A 262 5.76 18.75 7.22
N HIS A 263 5.97 19.74 6.33
CA HIS A 263 5.87 21.14 6.71
C HIS A 263 4.41 21.53 7.03
N PRO A 264 4.18 22.32 8.10
CA PRO A 264 2.85 22.84 8.40
C PRO A 264 2.35 23.78 7.28
N GLU A 265 1.23 23.37 6.67
CA GLU A 265 0.20 24.17 5.99
C GLU A 265 0.34 24.64 4.52
N THR A 266 -0.87 24.84 3.95
CA THR A 266 -1.24 25.35 2.61
C THR A 266 -0.91 24.46 1.41
N ILE A 267 -1.40 23.21 1.43
CA ILE A 267 -1.96 22.72 0.16
C ILE A 267 -3.26 23.51 0.01
N ALA A 268 -3.22 24.60 -0.77
CA ALA A 268 -4.42 24.99 -1.50
C ALA A 268 -4.79 23.73 -2.27
N ALA A 269 -5.74 22.95 -1.75
CA ALA A 269 -6.35 21.85 -2.45
C ALA A 269 -7.01 22.49 -3.65
N SER A 270 -6.22 22.62 -4.71
CA SER A 270 -6.54 23.43 -5.85
C SER A 270 -7.85 22.90 -6.38
N GLN A 271 -8.83 23.77 -6.52
CA GLN A 271 -10.07 23.53 -7.27
C GLN A 271 -9.80 22.80 -8.61
N ALA A 272 -8.57 22.86 -9.14
CA ALA A 272 -8.05 22.13 -10.29
C ALA A 272 -8.04 20.57 -10.19
N GLN A 273 -8.10 19.95 -9.00
CA GLN A 273 -8.22 18.48 -8.91
C GLN A 273 -9.66 17.99 -9.14
N ASN A 274 -10.67 18.84 -8.93
CA ASN A 274 -12.08 18.45 -9.02
C ASN A 274 -12.55 18.10 -10.44
N ASP A 275 -11.84 18.56 -11.47
CA ASP A 275 -12.17 18.30 -12.89
C ASP A 275 -11.56 17.01 -13.44
N LYS A 276 -10.68 16.33 -12.69
CA LYS A 276 -10.05 15.08 -13.14
C LYS A 276 -10.99 13.88 -13.01
N VAL A 277 -10.80 12.90 -13.89
CA VAL A 277 -11.49 11.61 -13.80
C VAL A 277 -10.77 10.73 -12.77
N ALA A 278 -11.47 10.41 -11.68
CA ALA A 278 -10.95 9.54 -10.64
C ALA A 278 -10.96 8.07 -11.09
N ILE A 279 -9.83 7.39 -10.90
CA ILE A 279 -9.63 5.95 -11.06
C ILE A 279 -9.60 5.35 -9.64
N ASN A 280 -10.57 4.51 -9.33
CA ASN A 280 -10.57 3.71 -8.10
C ASN A 280 -10.14 2.29 -8.44
N VAL A 281 -9.06 1.84 -7.79
CA VAL A 281 -8.47 0.52 -8.04
C VAL A 281 -9.03 -0.44 -6.99
N ILE A 282 -9.59 -1.56 -7.44
CA ILE A 282 -10.04 -2.67 -6.61
C ILE A 282 -9.15 -3.85 -6.96
N ILE A 283 -8.34 -4.30 -6.01
CA ILE A 283 -7.42 -5.41 -6.21
C ILE A 283 -7.69 -6.52 -5.20
N GLY A 284 -7.35 -7.74 -5.54
CA GLY A 284 -7.13 -8.78 -4.54
C GLY A 284 -6.63 -10.06 -5.16
N LEU A 285 -6.22 -10.97 -4.30
CA LEU A 285 -5.80 -12.31 -4.70
C LEU A 285 -6.95 -13.09 -5.36
N PRO A 286 -6.66 -14.15 -6.11
CA PRO A 286 -7.69 -15.04 -6.64
C PRO A 286 -8.62 -15.56 -5.54
N GLY A 287 -9.94 -15.43 -5.74
CA GLY A 287 -10.99 -15.77 -4.79
C GLY A 287 -11.22 -14.76 -3.66
N SER A 288 -10.58 -13.59 -3.71
CA SER A 288 -10.86 -12.48 -2.80
C SER A 288 -12.20 -11.79 -3.04
N HIS A 289 -12.89 -12.15 -4.12
CA HIS A 289 -14.17 -11.56 -4.55
C HIS A 289 -14.11 -10.07 -4.92
N CYS A 290 -12.93 -9.56 -5.33
CA CYS A 290 -12.78 -8.19 -5.79
C CYS A 290 -13.66 -7.86 -7.01
N ASN A 291 -13.88 -8.83 -7.91
CA ASN A 291 -14.77 -8.68 -9.06
C ASN A 291 -16.25 -8.54 -8.63
N ASP A 292 -16.68 -9.31 -7.64
CA ASP A 292 -18.04 -9.20 -7.06
C ASP A 292 -18.26 -7.81 -6.46
N LEU A 293 -17.27 -7.27 -5.73
CA LEU A 293 -17.33 -5.91 -5.19
C LEU A 293 -17.42 -4.86 -6.31
N CYS A 294 -16.64 -5.02 -7.38
CA CYS A 294 -16.71 -4.13 -8.52
C CYS A 294 -18.11 -4.14 -9.16
N ASP A 295 -18.70 -5.32 -9.37
CA ASP A 295 -20.05 -5.48 -9.93
C ASP A 295 -21.13 -4.89 -9.02
N PHE A 296 -20.98 -5.07 -7.71
CA PHE A 296 -21.82 -4.43 -6.70
C PHE A 296 -21.74 -2.90 -6.84
N LEU A 297 -20.56 -2.29 -6.90
CA LEU A 297 -20.42 -0.83 -7.00
C LEU A 297 -21.04 -0.26 -8.28
N VAL A 298 -20.85 -0.97 -9.41
CA VAL A 298 -21.43 -0.58 -10.71
C VAL A 298 -22.96 -0.65 -10.68
N SER A 299 -23.53 -1.68 -10.03
CA SER A 299 -24.98 -1.88 -9.94
C SER A 299 -25.64 -0.97 -8.90
N PHE A 300 -25.00 -0.77 -7.76
CA PHE A 300 -25.49 0.00 -6.62
C PHE A 300 -25.52 1.51 -6.93
N GLN A 301 -24.51 2.04 -7.61
CA GLN A 301 -24.41 3.49 -7.86
C GLN A 301 -24.81 3.92 -9.27
N LYS A 302 -26.04 3.62 -9.70
CA LYS A 302 -26.62 4.22 -10.94
C LYS A 302 -26.82 5.75 -10.81
N GLU A 303 -26.78 6.30 -9.60
CA GLU A 303 -27.08 7.71 -9.31
C GLU A 303 -25.87 8.66 -9.34
N TYR A 304 -24.65 8.21 -9.01
CA TYR A 304 -23.46 9.07 -8.80
C TYR A 304 -22.53 9.28 -10.00
N GLY A 305 -22.66 8.52 -11.09
CA GLY A 305 -21.71 8.66 -12.19
C GLY A 305 -21.95 7.74 -13.37
N ARG A 306 -21.19 7.99 -14.44
CA ARG A 306 -21.01 7.03 -15.54
C ARG A 306 -19.74 6.23 -15.26
N TRP A 307 -19.89 4.93 -15.07
CA TRP A 307 -18.79 4.01 -14.80
C TRP A 307 -18.16 3.50 -16.09
N MET A 308 -16.83 3.56 -16.14
CA MET A 308 -16.01 2.80 -17.07
C MET A 308 -15.23 1.77 -16.27
N VAL A 309 -15.35 0.49 -16.62
CA VAL A 309 -14.71 -0.60 -15.86
C VAL A 309 -13.57 -1.18 -16.69
N TYR A 310 -12.36 -1.14 -16.14
CA TYR A 310 -11.23 -1.90 -16.63
C TYR A 310 -11.21 -3.25 -15.90
N ARG A 311 -11.32 -4.33 -16.67
CA ARG A 311 -11.05 -5.70 -16.19
C ARG A 311 -9.94 -6.27 -17.04
N GLN A 312 -9.08 -7.05 -16.41
CA GLN A 312 -8.07 -7.79 -17.15
C GLN A 312 -8.72 -8.91 -17.99
N PRO A 313 -8.26 -9.16 -19.22
CA PRO A 313 -8.72 -10.30 -20.02
C PRO A 313 -8.47 -11.63 -19.29
N THR A 314 -9.48 -12.49 -19.24
CA THR A 314 -9.41 -13.79 -18.54
C THR A 314 -8.52 -14.80 -19.26
N ASP A 315 -8.16 -14.55 -20.52
CA ASP A 315 -7.32 -15.39 -21.38
C ASP A 315 -5.84 -14.98 -21.41
N GLY A 316 -5.46 -13.92 -20.68
CA GLY A 316 -4.09 -13.43 -20.61
C GLY A 316 -3.16 -14.27 -19.73
N THR A 317 -1.90 -14.40 -20.17
CA THR A 317 -0.81 -15.03 -19.41
C THR A 317 -0.11 -14.08 -18.45
N GLU A 318 -0.26 -12.77 -18.62
CA GLU A 318 0.27 -11.75 -17.70
C GLU A 318 -0.75 -11.44 -16.60
N GLU A 319 -0.30 -11.00 -15.42
CA GLU A 319 -1.15 -10.55 -14.29
C GLU A 319 -1.57 -9.07 -14.42
N PHE A 320 -0.81 -8.24 -15.16
CA PHE A 320 -1.21 -6.89 -15.52
C PHE A 320 -0.46 -6.42 -16.76
N SER A 321 -1.19 -5.90 -17.77
CA SER A 321 -0.59 -5.35 -18.97
C SER A 321 -0.65 -3.82 -18.98
N LYS A 322 0.51 -3.18 -18.76
CA LYS A 322 0.68 -1.72 -18.84
C LYS A 322 0.13 -1.15 -20.16
N ALA A 323 0.42 -1.80 -21.27
CA ALA A 323 0.01 -1.34 -22.60
C ALA A 323 -1.52 -1.37 -22.79
N GLN A 324 -2.19 -2.43 -22.31
CA GLN A 324 -3.65 -2.53 -22.39
C GLN A 324 -4.32 -1.47 -21.52
N PHE A 325 -3.83 -1.28 -20.29
CA PHE A 325 -4.35 -0.26 -19.38
C PHE A 325 -4.20 1.16 -19.94
N GLN A 326 -3.03 1.51 -20.49
CA GLN A 326 -2.81 2.82 -21.12
C GLN A 326 -3.69 3.05 -22.35
N ARG A 327 -3.88 2.03 -23.20
CA ARG A 327 -4.82 2.11 -24.34
C ARG A 327 -6.25 2.30 -23.87
N PHE A 328 -6.67 1.63 -22.81
CA PHE A 328 -8.00 1.80 -22.22
C PHE A 328 -8.23 3.24 -21.72
N LEU A 329 -7.25 3.86 -21.06
CA LEU A 329 -7.35 5.27 -20.65
C LEU A 329 -7.43 6.22 -21.85
N SER A 330 -6.65 5.94 -22.89
CA SER A 330 -6.67 6.73 -24.13
C SER A 330 -8.03 6.66 -24.82
N SER A 331 -8.62 5.46 -24.94
CA SER A 331 -9.92 5.27 -25.59
C SER A 331 -11.07 5.95 -24.84
N ILE A 332 -11.01 6.02 -23.51
CA ILE A 332 -11.97 6.78 -22.70
C ILE A 332 -11.93 8.26 -23.07
N LEU A 333 -10.73 8.84 -23.16
CA LEU A 333 -10.57 10.27 -23.45
C LEU A 333 -10.98 10.60 -24.89
N GLU A 334 -10.65 9.73 -25.85
CA GLU A 334 -11.11 9.84 -27.25
C GLU A 334 -12.63 9.78 -27.35
N ALA A 335 -13.27 8.80 -26.69
CA ALA A 335 -14.72 8.67 -26.67
C ALA A 335 -15.43 9.85 -26.00
N GLN A 336 -14.74 10.60 -25.14
CA GLN A 336 -15.24 11.85 -24.56
C GLN A 336 -15.15 13.01 -25.57
N ARG A 337 -14.05 13.12 -26.32
CA ARG A 337 -13.83 14.18 -27.33
C ARG A 337 -14.77 14.07 -28.53
N HIS A 338 -15.14 12.86 -28.93
CA HIS A 338 -16.00 12.63 -30.09
C HIS A 338 -17.51 12.82 -29.83
N ARG A 339 -17.94 13.23 -28.63
CA ARG A 339 -19.35 13.52 -28.36
C ARG A 339 -19.76 14.91 -28.84
N SER A 340 -20.88 14.99 -29.53
CA SER A 340 -21.45 16.25 -30.04
C SER A 340 -22.00 17.12 -28.90
N ALA A 341 -21.92 18.45 -29.07
CA ALA A 341 -22.36 19.45 -28.10
C ALA A 341 -23.83 19.28 -27.64
N ARG A 342 -24.69 18.62 -28.43
CA ARG A 342 -26.08 18.30 -28.07
C ARG A 342 -26.21 17.17 -27.03
N GLN A 343 -25.26 16.24 -26.94
CA GLN A 343 -25.25 15.17 -25.92
C GLN A 343 -24.59 15.60 -24.61
N ALA A 344 -23.81 16.68 -24.62
CA ALA A 344 -23.17 17.23 -23.42
C ALA A 344 -24.19 17.79 -22.40
N VAL A 345 -25.32 18.33 -22.87
CA VAL A 345 -26.39 18.91 -22.03
C VAL A 345 -27.11 17.84 -21.18
N TYR A 346 -27.19 16.59 -21.67
CA TYR A 346 -27.74 15.45 -20.92
C TYR A 346 -26.72 14.74 -20.00
N SER A 347 -25.42 15.07 -20.12
CA SER A 347 -24.32 14.37 -19.44
C SER A 347 -23.79 15.16 -18.23
N ARG A 348 -24.67 15.52 -17.27
CA ARG A 348 -24.27 16.19 -16.01
C ARG A 348 -23.54 15.29 -15.00
N LYS A 349 -23.47 13.97 -15.23
CA LYS A 349 -22.85 13.02 -14.30
C LYS A 349 -21.33 12.93 -14.52
N LYS A 350 -20.55 13.09 -13.44
CA LYS A 350 -19.09 12.95 -13.43
C LYS A 350 -18.72 11.52 -13.87
N MET A 351 -17.77 11.40 -14.80
CA MET A 351 -17.24 10.12 -15.25
C MET A 351 -16.28 9.56 -14.21
N ARG A 352 -16.34 8.25 -13.97
CA ARG A 352 -15.46 7.55 -13.03
C ARG A 352 -14.96 6.25 -13.65
N VAL A 353 -13.75 5.86 -13.27
CA VAL A 353 -13.14 4.61 -13.71
C VAL A 353 -12.97 3.67 -12.52
N LEU A 354 -13.39 2.41 -12.69
CA LEU A 354 -13.06 1.32 -11.78
C LEU A 354 -12.06 0.40 -12.46
N ALA A 355 -10.94 0.12 -11.80
CA ALA A 355 -9.97 -0.87 -12.28
C ALA A 355 -9.99 -2.07 -11.34
N ALA A 356 -10.62 -3.17 -11.79
CA ALA A 356 -10.70 -4.41 -11.05
C ALA A 356 -9.58 -5.37 -11.50
N LEU A 357 -8.73 -5.75 -10.55
CA LEU A 357 -7.56 -6.59 -10.77
C LEU A 357 -7.62 -7.79 -9.81
N GLU A 358 -7.93 -8.97 -10.35
CA GLU A 358 -7.89 -10.22 -9.58
C GLU A 358 -6.66 -11.02 -9.98
N GLY A 359 -5.77 -11.29 -9.03
CA GLY A 359 -4.55 -12.02 -9.31
C GLY A 359 -3.36 -11.63 -8.44
N TYR A 360 -2.17 -11.92 -8.95
CA TYR A 360 -0.89 -11.66 -8.32
C TYR A 360 -0.22 -10.39 -8.87
N ALA A 361 -1.02 -9.42 -9.32
CA ALA A 361 -0.54 -8.12 -9.80
C ALA A 361 -0.08 -7.23 -8.64
N ASP A 362 0.83 -6.30 -8.94
CA ASP A 362 1.26 -5.26 -8.01
C ASP A 362 0.57 -3.94 -8.36
N VAL A 363 -0.06 -3.30 -7.38
CA VAL A 363 -0.79 -2.03 -7.60
C VAL A 363 0.17 -0.93 -8.06
N ILE A 364 1.43 -0.97 -7.62
CA ILE A 364 2.41 0.05 -8.04
C ILE A 364 2.57 0.09 -9.56
N ASP A 365 2.43 -1.05 -10.26
CA ASP A 365 2.53 -1.10 -11.72
C ASP A 365 1.38 -0.35 -12.40
N VAL A 366 0.18 -0.37 -11.82
CA VAL A 366 -0.98 0.41 -12.27
C VAL A 366 -0.72 1.91 -12.09
N VAL A 367 -0.18 2.28 -10.93
CA VAL A 367 0.18 3.67 -10.60
C VAL A 367 1.23 4.17 -11.57
N GLN A 368 2.29 3.40 -11.79
CA GLN A 368 3.37 3.71 -12.72
C GLN A 368 2.88 3.76 -14.17
N ALA A 369 1.94 2.89 -14.57
CA ALA A 369 1.34 2.90 -15.89
C ALA A 369 0.59 4.21 -16.17
N LEU A 370 -0.12 4.77 -15.18
CA LEU A 370 -0.73 6.10 -15.29
C LEU A 370 0.33 7.21 -15.34
N GLN A 371 1.32 7.19 -14.44
CA GLN A 371 2.32 8.27 -14.36
C GLN A 371 3.26 8.33 -15.58
N THR A 372 3.48 7.19 -16.23
CA THR A 372 4.33 7.06 -17.44
C THR A 372 3.51 6.90 -18.72
N HIS A 373 2.26 7.39 -18.72
CA HIS A 373 1.45 7.40 -19.92
C HIS A 373 2.13 8.21 -21.04
N PRO A 374 2.21 7.70 -22.28
CA PRO A 374 2.91 8.37 -23.38
C PRO A 374 2.24 9.70 -23.79
N ASP A 375 0.91 9.80 -23.71
CA ASP A 375 0.18 11.05 -23.90
C ASP A 375 0.08 11.86 -22.58
N PRO A 376 0.68 13.07 -22.51
CA PRO A 376 0.59 13.97 -21.35
C PRO A 376 -0.84 14.44 -21.04
N LEU A 377 -1.70 14.54 -22.06
CA LEU A 377 -3.10 14.94 -21.87
C LEU A 377 -3.84 13.88 -21.09
N VAL A 378 -3.67 12.61 -21.44
CA VAL A 378 -4.24 11.48 -20.68
C VAL A 378 -3.68 11.49 -19.24
N LYS A 379 -2.37 11.60 -19.06
CA LYS A 379 -1.75 11.68 -17.72
C LYS A 379 -2.34 12.80 -16.86
N SER A 380 -2.59 13.97 -17.44
CA SER A 380 -3.13 15.12 -16.71
C SER A 380 -4.63 14.99 -16.39
N SER A 381 -5.38 14.21 -17.18
CA SER A 381 -6.85 14.09 -17.13
C SER A 381 -7.34 13.08 -16.08
N PHE A 382 -6.49 12.13 -15.69
CA PHE A 382 -6.83 11.08 -14.72
C PHE A 382 -6.07 11.25 -13.40
N VAL A 383 -6.67 10.78 -12.31
CA VAL A 383 -6.06 10.72 -10.98
C VAL A 383 -6.48 9.43 -10.30
N ILE A 384 -5.60 8.84 -9.48
CA ILE A 384 -5.99 7.69 -8.64
C ILE A 384 -6.66 8.26 -7.38
N GLY A 385 -7.89 7.85 -7.15
CA GLY A 385 -8.69 8.31 -6.02
C GLY A 385 -8.41 7.49 -4.76
N ALA A 386 -8.79 6.22 -4.80
CA ALA A 386 -8.53 5.25 -3.75
C ALA A 386 -8.06 3.90 -4.33
N VAL A 387 -7.30 3.18 -3.51
CA VAL A 387 -6.93 1.79 -3.77
C VAL A 387 -7.54 0.95 -2.65
N THR A 388 -8.38 -0.01 -3.04
CA THR A 388 -9.08 -0.91 -2.14
C THR A 388 -8.62 -2.33 -2.41
N THR A 389 -8.12 -2.99 -1.37
CA THR A 389 -7.74 -4.41 -1.43
C THR A 389 -8.84 -5.27 -0.84
N CYS A 390 -9.20 -6.35 -1.53
CA CYS A 390 -10.13 -7.37 -1.05
C CYS A 390 -9.33 -8.53 -0.46
N VAL A 391 -9.66 -8.91 0.77
CA VAL A 391 -8.98 -9.96 1.51
C VAL A 391 -9.98 -11.01 1.96
N ASP A 392 -9.79 -12.24 1.47
CA ASP A 392 -10.38 -13.43 2.08
C ASP A 392 -9.28 -14.17 2.88
N PRO A 393 -9.41 -14.25 4.22
CA PRO A 393 -8.47 -14.96 5.10
C PRO A 393 -8.15 -16.40 4.66
N LEU A 394 -9.09 -17.08 3.99
CA LEU A 394 -8.94 -18.45 3.53
C LEU A 394 -8.15 -18.56 2.21
N SER A 395 -7.98 -17.44 1.49
CA SER A 395 -7.28 -17.37 0.20
C SER A 395 -5.93 -16.65 0.27
N CYS A 396 -5.60 -16.02 1.40
CA CYS A 396 -4.38 -15.23 1.55
C CYS A 396 -3.17 -15.99 2.12
N ILE A 397 -3.41 -17.16 2.74
CA ILE A 397 -2.39 -18.00 3.38
C ILE A 397 -2.32 -19.38 2.70
N MET A 398 -1.11 -19.78 2.33
CA MET A 398 -0.72 -21.12 1.91
C MET A 398 -0.42 -22.01 3.13
N GLU A 399 -0.17 -23.30 2.92
CA GLU A 399 0.24 -24.21 4.01
C GLU A 399 1.46 -23.68 4.78
N HIS A 400 1.55 -24.01 6.07
CA HIS A 400 2.63 -23.58 6.98
C HIS A 400 2.76 -22.05 7.20
N ARG A 401 1.68 -21.27 7.00
CA ARG A 401 1.64 -19.81 7.19
C ARG A 401 2.48 -19.00 6.20
N PHE A 402 2.82 -19.57 5.05
CA PHE A 402 3.34 -18.77 3.94
C PHE A 402 2.20 -17.91 3.37
N SER A 403 2.43 -16.62 3.15
CA SER A 403 1.48 -15.81 2.39
C SER A 403 1.55 -16.18 0.92
N PHE A 404 0.41 -16.11 0.24
CA PHE A 404 0.45 -16.10 -1.22
C PHE A 404 1.30 -14.91 -1.72
N PRO A 405 1.98 -15.05 -2.87
CA PRO A 405 2.79 -13.97 -3.41
C PRO A 405 2.01 -12.68 -3.61
N LYS A 406 2.67 -11.53 -3.49
CA LYS A 406 2.07 -10.20 -3.66
C LYS A 406 0.95 -9.84 -2.68
N PHE A 407 0.58 -10.73 -1.75
CA PHE A 407 -0.46 -10.46 -0.76
C PHE A 407 -0.16 -9.22 0.09
N LEU A 408 1.06 -9.14 0.65
CA LEU A 408 1.44 -8.06 1.55
C LEU A 408 1.64 -6.75 0.78
N GLU A 409 2.15 -6.84 -0.44
CA GLU A 409 2.28 -5.72 -1.39
C GLU A 409 0.90 -5.17 -1.75
N GLN A 410 -0.10 -6.03 -1.98
CA GLN A 410 -1.50 -5.64 -2.18
C GLN A 410 -2.18 -5.11 -0.90
N CYS A 411 -1.48 -5.06 0.24
CA CYS A 411 -1.98 -4.52 1.50
C CYS A 411 -1.13 -3.37 2.04
N CYS A 412 -0.05 -2.99 1.35
CA CYS A 412 0.99 -2.12 1.88
C CYS A 412 0.57 -0.65 2.11
N GLN A 413 1.20 -0.02 3.09
CA GLN A 413 1.04 1.42 3.35
C GLN A 413 1.61 2.27 2.19
N GLY A 414 0.98 3.42 1.93
CA GLY A 414 1.37 4.35 0.87
C GLY A 414 0.76 4.04 -0.49
N ILE A 415 0.25 2.81 -0.68
CA ILE A 415 -0.48 2.39 -1.88
C ILE A 415 -1.94 2.14 -1.57
N VAL A 416 -2.22 1.30 -0.58
CA VAL A 416 -3.58 0.86 -0.26
C VAL A 416 -4.21 1.79 0.76
N SER A 417 -5.40 2.28 0.42
CA SER A 417 -6.23 3.13 1.29
C SER A 417 -7.15 2.31 2.18
N ASN A 418 -7.78 1.28 1.61
CA ASN A 418 -8.84 0.52 2.27
C ASN A 418 -8.60 -0.99 2.12
N CYS A 419 -8.92 -1.75 3.17
CA CYS A 419 -8.93 -3.20 3.18
C CYS A 419 -10.37 -3.68 3.42
N VAL A 420 -10.99 -4.25 2.39
CA VAL A 420 -12.30 -4.89 2.49
C VAL A 420 -12.08 -6.35 2.81
N HIS A 421 -12.67 -6.82 3.90
CA HIS A 421 -12.64 -8.23 4.24
C HIS A 421 -14.05 -8.78 4.44
N LYS A 422 -14.23 -10.03 4.04
CA LYS A 422 -15.48 -10.75 4.26
C LYS A 422 -15.50 -11.27 5.71
N PRO A 423 -16.57 -11.03 6.50
CA PRO A 423 -16.79 -11.81 7.71
C PRO A 423 -17.11 -13.23 7.27
N ASP A 424 -16.30 -14.17 7.77
CA ASP A 424 -16.68 -15.57 7.70
C ASP A 424 -17.94 -15.76 8.58
N LEU A 425 -18.88 -16.60 8.13
CA LEU A 425 -20.00 -17.07 8.95
C LEU A 425 -19.49 -17.76 10.23
N GLU A 426 -18.24 -18.23 10.19
CA GLU A 426 -17.47 -18.63 11.36
C GLU A 426 -16.60 -17.47 11.84
N GLN A 427 -17.13 -16.61 12.73
CA GLN A 427 -16.34 -15.67 13.57
C GLN A 427 -15.23 -16.35 14.40
N ARG A 428 -14.94 -17.64 14.18
CA ARG A 428 -14.00 -18.51 14.88
C ARG A 428 -12.92 -19.14 13.99
N HIS A 429 -12.77 -18.76 12.73
CA HIS A 429 -11.67 -19.33 11.94
C HIS A 429 -10.30 -18.90 12.53
N PRO A 430 -9.43 -19.84 12.94
CA PRO A 430 -8.21 -19.54 13.69
C PRO A 430 -7.19 -18.71 12.90
N ALA A 431 -7.32 -18.63 11.57
CA ALA A 431 -6.44 -17.82 10.71
C ALA A 431 -6.80 -16.32 10.69
N LEU A 432 -8.01 -15.92 11.11
CA LEU A 432 -8.45 -14.52 11.00
C LEU A 432 -7.65 -13.55 11.91
N PRO A 433 -7.45 -13.82 13.23
CA PRO A 433 -6.71 -12.89 14.09
C PRO A 433 -5.24 -12.70 13.67
N PRO A 434 -4.49 -13.75 13.27
CA PRO A 434 -3.14 -13.58 12.71
C PRO A 434 -3.11 -12.71 11.45
N VAL A 435 -4.06 -12.91 10.52
CA VAL A 435 -4.15 -12.11 9.28
C VAL A 435 -4.44 -10.64 9.60
N GLN A 436 -5.41 -10.35 10.46
CA GLN A 436 -5.71 -8.97 10.86
C GLN A 436 -4.51 -8.30 11.54
N LYS A 437 -3.81 -9.00 12.43
CA LYS A 437 -2.59 -8.49 13.06
C LYS A 437 -1.49 -8.21 12.03
N LEU A 438 -1.32 -9.11 11.05
CA LEU A 438 -0.37 -8.93 9.96
C LEU A 438 -0.73 -7.72 9.09
N LEU A 439 -1.98 -7.59 8.67
CA LEU A 439 -2.46 -6.45 7.88
C LEU A 439 -2.26 -5.12 8.60
N ARG A 440 -2.56 -5.06 9.91
CA ARG A 440 -2.32 -3.87 10.74
C ARG A 440 -0.83 -3.53 10.89
N SER A 441 0.05 -4.53 10.85
CA SER A 441 1.50 -4.31 10.88
C SER A 441 2.05 -3.81 9.54
N VAL A 442 1.46 -4.26 8.42
CA VAL A 442 1.86 -3.89 7.05
C VAL A 442 1.29 -2.52 6.65
N ASN A 443 0.09 -2.20 7.12
CA ASN A 443 -0.56 -0.92 6.86
C ASN A 443 -1.41 -0.49 8.06
N PRO A 444 -0.81 0.26 9.01
CA PRO A 444 -1.53 0.73 10.19
C PRO A 444 -2.60 1.78 9.85
N GLY A 445 -2.46 2.47 8.71
CA GLY A 445 -3.34 3.56 8.27
C GLY A 445 -4.52 3.12 7.40
N ALA A 446 -4.62 1.84 7.02
CA ALA A 446 -5.74 1.37 6.20
C ALA A 446 -7.07 1.38 6.96
N ALA A 447 -8.14 1.82 6.30
CA ALA A 447 -9.50 1.60 6.78
C ALA A 447 -9.89 0.13 6.56
N PHE A 448 -10.45 -0.53 7.59
CA PHE A 448 -10.92 -1.91 7.49
C PHE A 448 -12.44 -1.90 7.34
N ILE A 449 -12.92 -2.42 6.22
CA ILE A 449 -14.34 -2.42 5.84
C ILE A 449 -14.84 -3.87 5.83
N LEU A 450 -15.98 -4.11 6.44
CA LEU A 450 -16.63 -5.43 6.55
C LEU A 450 -17.67 -5.61 5.44
N ALA A 451 -17.62 -6.75 4.72
CA ALA A 451 -18.54 -7.05 3.61
C ALA A 451 -19.38 -8.33 3.84
N GLU A 452 -20.69 -8.25 4.08
CA GLU A 452 -21.55 -9.42 4.28
C GLU A 452 -21.90 -10.22 3.01
N LYS A 453 -22.44 -11.43 3.20
CA LYS A 453 -22.88 -12.31 2.11
C LYS A 453 -24.30 -11.96 1.69
N GLY A 454 -24.49 -11.51 0.44
CA GLY A 454 -25.81 -11.34 -0.14
C GLY A 454 -26.53 -12.67 -0.42
N ALA A 455 -27.84 -12.62 -0.64
CA ALA A 455 -28.71 -13.79 -0.88
C ALA A 455 -28.25 -14.70 -2.06
N SER A 456 -27.40 -14.19 -2.96
CA SER A 456 -27.01 -14.84 -4.21
C SER A 456 -25.50 -15.12 -4.31
N HIS A 457 -24.81 -15.58 -3.26
CA HIS A 457 -23.35 -15.88 -3.28
C HIS A 457 -22.42 -14.69 -3.65
N GLN A 458 -22.99 -13.54 -4.01
CA GLN A 458 -22.31 -12.27 -4.28
C GLN A 458 -21.91 -11.60 -2.96
N VAL A 459 -20.74 -10.95 -2.98
CA VAL A 459 -20.29 -10.09 -1.88
C VAL A 459 -21.09 -8.79 -1.91
N GLN A 460 -21.70 -8.44 -0.79
CA GLN A 460 -22.41 -7.17 -0.58
C GLN A 460 -21.80 -6.46 0.63
N LEU A 461 -21.48 -5.17 0.53
CA LEU A 461 -20.99 -4.41 1.69
C LEU A 461 -22.09 -4.36 2.78
N HIS A 462 -21.71 -4.34 4.07
CA HIS A 462 -22.66 -4.37 5.20
C HIS A 462 -23.68 -3.20 5.10
N VAL A 463 -24.97 -3.53 5.05
CA VAL A 463 -26.08 -2.56 4.91
C VAL A 463 -26.74 -2.36 6.28
N GLU A 464 -26.10 -1.62 7.17
CA GLU A 464 -26.80 -0.95 8.28
C GLU A 464 -26.20 0.44 8.52
N LYS A 465 -27.05 1.47 8.48
CA LYS A 465 -26.91 2.90 8.87
C LYS A 465 -25.61 3.70 8.60
N GLY A 466 -24.48 3.12 8.17
CA GLY A 466 -23.20 3.76 7.85
C GLY A 466 -22.70 3.58 6.40
N LEU A 467 -23.54 3.02 5.52
CA LEU A 467 -23.21 2.61 4.14
C LEU A 467 -22.62 3.72 3.26
N ASN A 468 -23.01 4.98 3.46
CA ASN A 468 -22.46 6.08 2.68
C ASN A 468 -20.98 6.28 3.00
N GLU A 469 -20.56 6.14 4.26
CA GLU A 469 -19.19 6.42 4.68
C GLU A 469 -18.22 5.36 4.14
N ASP A 470 -18.56 4.06 4.25
CA ASP A 470 -17.70 2.97 3.74
C ASP A 470 -17.58 2.99 2.21
N ILE A 471 -18.68 3.27 1.50
CA ILE A 471 -18.65 3.40 0.03
C ILE A 471 -17.89 4.67 -0.38
N GLU A 472 -18.04 5.78 0.34
CA GLU A 472 -17.27 7.00 0.12
C GLU A 472 -15.77 6.79 0.34
N LEU A 473 -15.37 5.94 1.29
CA LEU A 473 -13.98 5.54 1.47
C LEU A 473 -13.45 4.76 0.26
N VAL A 474 -14.19 3.75 -0.21
CA VAL A 474 -13.80 2.95 -1.40
C VAL A 474 -13.76 3.80 -2.67
N LEU A 475 -14.62 4.81 -2.77
CA LEU A 475 -14.78 5.66 -3.94
C LEU A 475 -14.16 7.06 -3.77
N SER A 476 -13.34 7.25 -2.75
CA SER A 476 -12.69 8.53 -2.46
C SER A 476 -11.88 9.02 -3.66
N GLU A 477 -11.95 10.32 -3.96
CA GLU A 477 -11.20 10.92 -5.07
C GLU A 477 -9.79 11.39 -4.68
N SER A 478 -9.48 11.39 -3.38
CA SER A 478 -8.26 12.03 -2.86
C SER A 478 -7.49 11.21 -1.83
N SER A 479 -8.04 10.10 -1.32
CA SER A 479 -7.41 9.27 -0.27
C SER A 479 -5.97 8.88 -0.64
N PHE A 480 -5.76 8.41 -1.87
CA PHE A 480 -4.46 8.03 -2.41
C PHE A 480 -3.46 9.21 -2.53
N SER A 481 -3.95 10.44 -2.60
CA SER A 481 -3.13 11.65 -2.71
C SER A 481 -2.90 12.35 -1.37
N SER A 482 -3.35 11.76 -0.25
CA SER A 482 -3.12 12.33 1.08
C SER A 482 -1.60 12.50 1.34
N PRO A 483 -1.18 13.58 2.03
CA PRO A 483 0.24 13.86 2.27
C PRO A 483 0.98 12.69 2.94
N GLN A 484 0.33 11.99 3.87
CA GLN A 484 0.90 10.84 4.56
C GLN A 484 1.10 9.64 3.62
N MET A 485 0.12 9.32 2.77
CA MET A 485 0.26 8.25 1.77
C MET A 485 1.33 8.60 0.74
N LEU A 486 1.36 9.85 0.28
CA LEU A 486 2.36 10.34 -0.67
C LEU A 486 3.77 10.20 -0.10
N ARG A 487 4.01 10.68 1.13
CA ARG A 487 5.31 10.54 1.81
C ARG A 487 5.71 9.07 1.95
N THR A 488 4.81 8.23 2.45
CA THR A 488 5.10 6.80 2.62
C THR A 488 5.45 6.15 1.30
N ARG A 489 4.77 6.51 0.21
CA ARG A 489 5.04 5.97 -1.12
C ARG A 489 6.44 6.30 -1.61
N TYR A 490 6.91 7.54 -1.43
CA TYR A 490 8.29 7.90 -1.80
C TYR A 490 9.34 7.16 -0.98
N LEU A 491 9.06 6.88 0.30
CA LEU A 491 9.97 6.14 1.17
C LEU A 491 10.00 4.63 0.88
N MET A 492 8.88 4.04 0.46
CA MET A 492 8.76 2.60 0.23
C MET A 492 9.00 2.20 -1.24
N TYR A 493 8.70 3.09 -2.19
CA TYR A 493 8.72 2.82 -3.62
C TYR A 493 9.59 3.81 -4.40
N PRO A 494 10.91 3.88 -4.14
CA PRO A 494 11.77 4.87 -4.76
C PRO A 494 11.70 4.82 -6.30
N GLY A 495 11.55 5.99 -6.94
CA GLY A 495 11.45 6.10 -8.40
C GLY A 495 10.08 5.78 -9.01
N TRP A 496 9.05 5.49 -8.20
CA TRP A 496 7.70 5.17 -8.69
C TRP A 496 7.10 6.24 -9.61
N TYR A 497 7.37 7.52 -9.33
CA TYR A 497 6.76 8.62 -10.08
C TYR A 497 7.19 8.64 -11.56
N ASP A 498 8.41 8.17 -11.84
CA ASP A 498 8.98 8.06 -13.18
C ASP A 498 8.85 6.64 -13.77
N GLY A 499 8.17 5.72 -13.08
CA GLY A 499 8.03 4.34 -13.53
C GLY A 499 9.30 3.50 -13.42
N LYS A 500 10.22 3.88 -12.53
CA LYS A 500 11.51 3.19 -12.34
C LYS A 500 11.49 2.14 -11.23
N PHE A 501 10.44 2.10 -10.43
CA PHE A 501 10.32 1.08 -9.39
C PHE A 501 9.98 -0.25 -10.04
N VAL A 502 10.75 -1.29 -9.74
CA VAL A 502 10.52 -2.64 -10.27
C VAL A 502 9.98 -3.51 -9.15
N SER A 503 8.74 -3.97 -9.30
CA SER A 503 8.18 -4.98 -8.42
C SER A 503 8.98 -6.27 -8.57
N GLY A 504 9.61 -6.72 -7.47
CA GLY A 504 10.41 -7.93 -7.45
C GLY A 504 9.63 -9.18 -7.88
N PRO A 505 10.33 -10.27 -8.26
CA PRO A 505 9.69 -11.49 -8.74
C PRO A 505 8.79 -12.12 -7.68
N VAL A 506 7.78 -12.82 -8.17
CA VAL A 506 6.80 -13.57 -7.36
C VAL A 506 7.49 -14.79 -6.73
N SER A 507 7.46 -14.89 -5.40
CA SER A 507 8.03 -16.03 -4.66
C SER A 507 7.01 -16.61 -3.66
N PRO A 508 6.65 -17.91 -3.74
CA PRO A 508 7.06 -18.86 -4.78
C PRO A 508 6.60 -18.45 -6.18
N ALA A 509 7.31 -18.88 -7.22
CA ALA A 509 6.93 -18.58 -8.60
C ALA A 509 5.57 -19.20 -8.92
N VAL A 510 4.60 -18.34 -9.29
CA VAL A 510 3.26 -18.76 -9.70
C VAL A 510 3.16 -18.59 -11.21
N ALA A 511 2.94 -19.69 -11.90
CA ALA A 511 2.75 -19.73 -13.34
C ALA A 511 1.26 -19.64 -13.68
N ARG A 512 0.93 -18.94 -14.76
CA ARG A 512 -0.37 -18.95 -15.42
C ARG A 512 -0.24 -19.69 -16.75
N ILE A 513 -0.99 -20.77 -16.92
CA ILE A 513 -1.01 -21.54 -18.18
C ILE A 513 -2.43 -21.48 -18.74
N CYS A 514 -2.56 -20.90 -19.94
CA CYS A 514 -3.83 -20.83 -20.68
C CYS A 514 -3.91 -22.00 -21.66
N LEU A 515 -4.97 -22.81 -21.55
CA LEU A 515 -5.27 -23.93 -22.44
C LEU A 515 -6.52 -23.65 -23.26
N TRP A 516 -6.35 -23.66 -24.59
CA TRP A 516 -7.43 -23.50 -25.56
C TRP A 516 -7.92 -24.85 -26.06
N PHE A 517 -9.24 -25.02 -26.14
CA PHE A 517 -9.86 -26.25 -26.62
C PHE A 517 -11.24 -25.99 -27.24
N SER A 518 -11.70 -26.92 -28.07
CA SER A 518 -12.92 -26.75 -28.86
C SER A 518 -14.07 -27.67 -28.45
N ARG A 519 -13.78 -28.77 -27.73
CA ARG A 519 -14.79 -29.75 -27.35
C ARG A 519 -15.41 -29.46 -25.98
N PRO A 520 -16.71 -29.76 -25.79
CA PRO A 520 -17.36 -29.57 -24.50
C PRO A 520 -16.86 -30.57 -23.46
N LEU A 521 -16.82 -30.14 -22.19
CA LEU A 521 -16.47 -30.99 -21.04
C LEU A 521 -17.71 -31.63 -20.42
N GLU A 522 -17.53 -32.73 -19.67
CA GLU A 522 -18.62 -33.30 -18.87
C GLU A 522 -18.70 -32.58 -17.52
N LYS A 523 -19.80 -31.85 -17.28
CA LYS A 523 -19.99 -31.02 -16.07
C LYS A 523 -19.74 -31.78 -14.77
N ALA A 524 -20.31 -32.99 -14.63
CA ALA A 524 -20.14 -33.81 -13.43
C ALA A 524 -18.68 -34.24 -13.18
N ARG A 525 -17.94 -34.57 -14.25
CA ARG A 525 -16.51 -34.94 -14.14
C ARG A 525 -15.66 -33.75 -13.78
N PHE A 526 -15.88 -32.62 -14.45
CA PHE A 526 -15.18 -31.38 -14.20
C PHE A 526 -15.34 -30.92 -12.74
N MET A 527 -16.58 -30.87 -12.24
CA MET A 527 -16.85 -30.51 -10.84
C MET A 527 -16.17 -31.44 -9.83
N THR A 528 -16.25 -32.76 -10.06
CA THR A 528 -15.60 -33.76 -9.20
C THR A 528 -14.08 -33.59 -9.19
N ARG A 529 -13.49 -33.33 -10.35
CA ARG A 529 -12.05 -33.12 -10.49
C ARG A 529 -11.59 -31.83 -9.82
N CYS A 530 -12.30 -30.71 -9.98
CA CYS A 530 -12.01 -29.46 -9.27
C CYS A 530 -12.01 -29.67 -7.75
N LYS A 531 -13.05 -30.32 -7.22
CA LYS A 531 -13.17 -30.61 -5.77
C LYS A 531 -12.05 -31.50 -5.23
N ALA A 532 -11.48 -32.37 -6.07
CA ALA A 532 -10.39 -33.25 -5.68
C ALA A 532 -9.02 -32.54 -5.62
N ILE A 533 -8.87 -31.37 -6.24
CA ILE A 533 -7.58 -30.65 -6.28
C ILE A 533 -7.11 -30.29 -4.87
N LYS A 534 -8.02 -29.84 -4.00
CA LYS A 534 -7.68 -29.44 -2.62
C LYS A 534 -6.98 -30.56 -1.84
N SER A 535 -7.43 -31.80 -1.97
CA SER A 535 -6.80 -32.96 -1.34
C SER A 535 -5.45 -33.36 -1.96
N SER A 536 -5.09 -32.82 -3.12
CA SER A 536 -3.84 -33.11 -3.83
C SER A 536 -2.77 -32.03 -3.69
N ILE A 537 -3.06 -30.96 -2.94
CA ILE A 537 -2.07 -29.91 -2.64
C ILE A 537 -0.90 -30.53 -1.88
N LYS A 538 0.30 -30.27 -2.38
CA LYS A 538 1.56 -30.69 -1.75
C LYS A 538 2.14 -29.54 -0.94
N SER A 539 2.82 -29.86 0.15
CA SER A 539 3.58 -28.90 0.95
C SER A 539 4.81 -28.37 0.20
N PHE A 540 5.55 -27.45 0.82
CA PHE A 540 6.76 -26.84 0.24
C PHE A 540 7.68 -27.92 -0.38
N PRO A 541 8.09 -27.79 -1.66
CA PRO A 541 8.13 -26.58 -2.48
C PRO A 541 6.92 -26.36 -3.42
N PHE A 542 5.74 -26.89 -3.09
CA PHE A 542 4.47 -26.63 -3.78
C PHE A 542 4.40 -27.08 -5.25
N MET A 543 5.14 -28.14 -5.62
CA MET A 543 5.32 -28.57 -7.01
C MET A 543 4.06 -29.18 -7.63
N GLY A 544 3.55 -28.53 -8.68
CA GLY A 544 2.36 -28.96 -9.43
C GLY A 544 1.05 -28.60 -8.75
N ASN A 545 1.06 -27.70 -7.76
CA ASN A 545 -0.15 -27.26 -7.09
C ASN A 545 -0.93 -26.27 -7.95
N ILE A 546 -2.21 -26.57 -8.19
CA ILE A 546 -3.16 -25.67 -8.82
C ILE A 546 -3.91 -24.94 -7.70
N TYR A 547 -3.88 -23.61 -7.71
CA TYR A 547 -4.56 -22.79 -6.71
C TYR A 547 -5.83 -22.16 -7.26
N HIS A 548 -5.82 -21.75 -8.52
CA HIS A 548 -6.94 -21.08 -9.15
C HIS A 548 -7.15 -21.54 -10.59
N ILE A 549 -8.41 -21.73 -10.99
CA ILE A 549 -8.80 -22.03 -12.37
C ILE A 549 -9.88 -21.04 -12.77
N VAL A 550 -9.65 -20.29 -13.85
CA VAL A 550 -10.63 -19.37 -14.41
C VAL A 550 -10.75 -19.55 -15.92
N GLY A 551 -11.92 -19.31 -16.48
CA GLY A 551 -12.06 -19.25 -17.93
C GLY A 551 -13.47 -19.54 -18.38
N ARG A 552 -13.61 -19.90 -19.65
CA ARG A 552 -14.89 -20.04 -20.35
C ARG A 552 -14.97 -21.41 -21.01
N VAL A 553 -16.01 -22.16 -20.67
CA VAL A 553 -16.16 -23.58 -20.99
C VAL A 553 -17.57 -23.86 -21.49
N LYS A 554 -17.68 -24.74 -22.48
CA LYS A 554 -18.94 -25.36 -22.89
C LYS A 554 -19.08 -26.73 -22.23
N PHE A 555 -20.24 -27.03 -21.67
CA PHE A 555 -20.51 -28.35 -21.08
C PHE A 555 -21.39 -29.20 -22.00
N SER A 556 -21.27 -30.53 -21.92
CA SER A 556 -22.03 -31.45 -22.78
C SER A 556 -23.54 -31.42 -22.54
N ASP A 557 -23.98 -30.89 -21.41
CA ASP A 557 -25.39 -30.75 -21.00
C ASP A 557 -25.98 -29.36 -21.33
N SER A 558 -25.18 -28.44 -21.89
CA SER A 558 -25.63 -27.08 -22.22
C SER A 558 -24.94 -26.51 -23.46
N GLU A 559 -25.72 -25.90 -24.34
CA GLU A 559 -25.19 -25.19 -25.51
C GLU A 559 -24.59 -23.82 -25.16
N GLN A 560 -24.91 -23.27 -23.97
CA GLN A 560 -24.40 -21.98 -23.51
C GLN A 560 -22.97 -22.07 -22.97
N MET A 561 -22.17 -21.05 -23.29
CA MET A 561 -20.85 -20.86 -22.67
C MET A 561 -21.02 -20.46 -21.20
N VAL A 562 -20.23 -21.09 -20.34
CA VAL A 562 -20.23 -20.86 -18.90
C VAL A 562 -18.87 -20.33 -18.50
N GLU A 563 -18.86 -19.23 -17.75
CA GLU A 563 -17.69 -18.75 -17.04
C GLU A 563 -17.48 -19.59 -15.78
N VAL A 564 -16.28 -20.12 -15.65
CA VAL A 564 -15.87 -21.00 -14.58
C VAL A 564 -14.84 -20.27 -13.73
N CYS A 565 -15.04 -20.28 -12.42
CA CYS A 565 -14.07 -19.82 -11.45
C CYS A 565 -13.97 -20.84 -10.30
N HIS A 566 -12.78 -21.40 -10.09
CA HIS A 566 -12.51 -22.35 -9.02
C HIS A 566 -11.34 -21.88 -8.17
N ASN A 567 -11.60 -21.67 -6.88
CA ASN A 567 -10.57 -21.43 -5.87
C ASN A 567 -10.35 -22.71 -5.05
N THR A 568 -9.13 -23.23 -5.11
CA THR A 568 -8.78 -24.52 -4.51
C THR A 568 -8.72 -24.46 -2.99
N MET A 569 -8.27 -23.34 -2.41
CA MET A 569 -8.11 -23.22 -0.95
C MET A 569 -9.47 -23.20 -0.24
N THR A 570 -10.41 -22.43 -0.77
CA THR A 570 -11.80 -22.39 -0.27
C THR A 570 -12.65 -23.55 -0.79
N ASN A 571 -12.15 -24.32 -1.78
CA ASN A 571 -12.90 -25.35 -2.51
C ASN A 571 -14.21 -24.83 -3.12
N SER A 572 -14.21 -23.54 -3.50
CA SER A 572 -15.36 -22.85 -4.07
C SER A 572 -15.31 -22.93 -5.59
N LEU A 573 -16.40 -23.41 -6.19
CA LEU A 573 -16.57 -23.47 -7.64
C LEU A 573 -17.81 -22.65 -8.02
N SER A 574 -17.60 -21.60 -8.81
CA SER A 574 -18.65 -20.79 -9.43
C SER A 574 -18.77 -21.14 -10.91
N LEU A 575 -20.01 -21.29 -11.38
CA LEU A 575 -20.37 -21.58 -12.76
C LEU A 575 -21.48 -20.59 -13.17
N MET A 576 -21.11 -19.54 -13.90
CA MET A 576 -22.02 -18.47 -14.28
C MET A 576 -22.25 -18.50 -15.79
N PRO A 577 -23.49 -18.42 -16.29
CA PRO A 577 -23.72 -18.27 -17.73
C PRO A 577 -23.05 -16.98 -18.23
N LEU A 578 -22.34 -17.06 -19.35
CA LEU A 578 -21.69 -15.88 -19.92
C LEU A 578 -22.77 -14.90 -20.40
N VAL A 579 -22.85 -13.71 -19.80
CA VAL A 579 -23.69 -12.62 -20.26
C VAL A 579 -22.81 -11.66 -21.06
N GLU A 580 -23.00 -11.59 -22.38
CA GLU A 580 -22.29 -10.62 -23.22
C GLU A 580 -22.68 -9.19 -22.80
N GLY A 581 -21.76 -8.50 -22.13
CA GLY A 581 -21.90 -7.09 -21.79
C GLY A 581 -21.74 -6.18 -23.03
N PRO A 582 -22.09 -4.89 -22.93
CA PRO A 582 -21.90 -3.95 -24.03
C PRO A 582 -20.40 -3.74 -24.27
N THR A 583 -19.85 -4.43 -25.26
CA THR A 583 -18.50 -4.20 -25.77
C THR A 583 -18.45 -2.86 -26.50
N PRO A 584 -17.31 -2.14 -26.48
CA PRO A 584 -17.12 -0.98 -27.35
C PRO A 584 -17.34 -1.37 -28.81
N PRO A 585 -17.80 -0.44 -29.67
CA PRO A 585 -18.10 -0.74 -31.06
C PRO A 585 -16.86 -1.36 -31.74
N PRO A 586 -17.01 -2.51 -32.42
CA PRO A 586 -15.88 -3.23 -33.00
C PRO A 586 -15.24 -2.43 -34.15
N ASP A 587 -13.91 -2.52 -34.24
CA ASP A 587 -13.16 -2.00 -35.40
C ASP A 587 -13.40 -2.93 -36.60
N PRO A 588 -13.96 -2.44 -37.72
CA PRO A 588 -14.29 -3.27 -38.89
C PRO A 588 -13.07 -3.93 -39.54
N ARG A 589 -11.84 -3.58 -39.13
CA ARG A 589 -10.61 -4.23 -39.60
C ARG A 589 -10.25 -5.55 -38.90
N HIS A 590 -10.95 -5.92 -37.82
CA HIS A 590 -10.65 -7.11 -37.00
C HIS A 590 -11.66 -8.28 -37.14
N GLU A 591 -12.81 -8.07 -37.82
CA GLU A 591 -13.90 -9.07 -37.90
C GLU A 591 -13.53 -10.40 -38.59
N LEU A 592 -12.55 -10.39 -39.50
CA LEU A 592 -12.18 -11.59 -40.26
C LEU A 592 -11.24 -12.54 -39.51
N ARG A 593 -10.64 -12.12 -38.38
CA ARG A 593 -9.72 -12.96 -37.58
C ARG A 593 -10.33 -13.44 -36.25
N ASP A 594 -11.21 -12.67 -35.62
CA ASP A 594 -11.70 -12.95 -34.25
C ASP A 594 -12.96 -13.81 -34.19
N ALA A 595 -13.73 -13.96 -35.28
CA ALA A 595 -14.96 -14.77 -35.29
C ALA A 595 -14.73 -16.25 -34.88
N GLY A 596 -13.52 -16.79 -35.10
CA GLY A 596 -13.14 -18.14 -34.68
C GLY A 596 -12.65 -18.25 -33.22
N ILE A 597 -12.27 -17.14 -32.58
CA ILE A 597 -11.75 -17.10 -31.19
C ILE A 597 -12.90 -17.00 -30.19
N HIS A 598 -14.00 -16.33 -30.57
CA HIS A 598 -15.19 -16.20 -29.73
C HIS A 598 -15.94 -17.53 -29.46
N GLN A 599 -15.68 -18.58 -30.25
CA GLN A 599 -16.29 -19.91 -30.09
C GLN A 599 -15.40 -20.95 -29.40
N GLN A 600 -14.16 -20.60 -29.02
CA GLN A 600 -13.23 -21.54 -28.38
C GLN A 600 -13.32 -21.47 -26.86
N CYS A 601 -13.28 -22.64 -26.21
CA CYS A 601 -13.16 -22.74 -24.76
C CYS A 601 -11.72 -22.44 -24.34
N ALA A 602 -11.57 -21.77 -23.22
CA ALA A 602 -10.26 -21.42 -22.67
C ALA A 602 -10.29 -21.57 -21.16
N LEU A 603 -9.27 -22.21 -20.59
CA LEU A 603 -9.07 -22.31 -19.15
C LEU A 603 -7.66 -21.87 -18.79
N VAL A 604 -7.56 -20.95 -17.84
CA VAL A 604 -6.31 -20.48 -17.25
C VAL A 604 -6.13 -21.13 -15.89
N PHE A 605 -5.05 -21.89 -15.77
CA PHE A 605 -4.62 -22.53 -14.54
C PHE A 605 -3.51 -21.69 -13.91
N THR A 606 -3.69 -21.35 -12.64
CA THR A 606 -2.72 -20.57 -11.87
C THR A 606 -2.21 -21.39 -10.69
N GLY A 607 -0.89 -21.55 -10.60
CA GLY A 607 -0.30 -22.49 -9.66
C GLY A 607 1.24 -22.51 -9.67
N CYS A 608 1.82 -23.33 -8.80
CA CYS A 608 3.28 -23.43 -8.66
C CYS A 608 3.85 -24.59 -9.48
N SER A 609 4.86 -24.31 -10.30
CA SER A 609 5.56 -25.31 -11.14
C SER A 609 4.62 -26.20 -11.97
N LEU A 610 3.63 -25.56 -12.58
CA LEU A 610 2.68 -26.22 -13.46
C LEU A 610 3.37 -26.65 -14.77
N LYS A 611 2.97 -27.79 -15.30
CA LYS A 611 3.38 -28.28 -16.62
C LYS A 611 2.17 -28.34 -17.53
N GLU A 612 2.31 -27.85 -18.75
CA GLU A 612 1.20 -27.79 -19.71
C GLU A 612 0.64 -29.20 -20.01
N ASP A 613 1.50 -30.21 -20.15
CA ASP A 613 1.09 -31.57 -20.46
C ASP A 613 0.26 -32.22 -19.35
N ASP A 614 0.65 -32.03 -18.08
CA ASP A 614 -0.08 -32.53 -16.92
C ASP A 614 -1.49 -31.91 -16.86
N LEU A 615 -1.62 -30.63 -17.22
CA LEU A 615 -2.89 -29.91 -17.27
C LEU A 615 -3.76 -30.37 -18.46
N LYS A 616 -3.14 -30.65 -19.62
CA LYS A 616 -3.84 -31.25 -20.75
C LYS A 616 -4.41 -32.61 -20.36
N ASP A 617 -3.63 -33.48 -19.74
CA ASP A 617 -4.09 -34.79 -19.23
C ASP A 617 -5.21 -34.65 -18.21
N TRP A 618 -5.12 -33.66 -17.30
CA TRP A 618 -6.19 -33.35 -16.37
C TRP A 618 -7.49 -32.95 -17.09
N LEU A 619 -7.42 -32.13 -18.14
CA LEU A 619 -8.58 -31.74 -18.95
C LEU A 619 -9.17 -32.90 -19.74
N ARG A 620 -8.33 -33.79 -20.28
CA ARG A 620 -8.77 -35.01 -20.96
C ARG A 620 -9.69 -35.83 -20.07
N LEU A 621 -9.36 -35.96 -18.78
CA LEU A 621 -10.15 -36.70 -17.80
C LEU A 621 -11.50 -36.04 -17.46
N CYS A 622 -11.67 -34.76 -17.78
CA CYS A 622 -12.91 -34.01 -17.60
C CYS A 622 -13.85 -34.13 -18.80
N ALA A 623 -13.36 -34.58 -19.96
CA ALA A 623 -14.17 -34.85 -21.12
C ALA A 623 -14.68 -36.30 -21.15
N LYS A 624 -15.55 -36.57 -22.13
CA LYS A 624 -15.96 -37.92 -22.47
C LYS A 624 -14.70 -38.77 -22.67
N GLN A 625 -14.75 -40.02 -22.20
CA GLN A 625 -13.64 -40.96 -22.36
C GLN A 625 -13.93 -41.91 -23.53
N LYS A 626 -12.87 -42.35 -24.22
CA LYS A 626 -12.97 -43.42 -25.22
C LYS A 626 -13.48 -44.69 -24.50
N PRO A 627 -14.57 -45.32 -24.98
CA PRO A 627 -15.03 -46.57 -24.39
C PRO A 627 -13.92 -47.62 -24.44
N GLN A 628 -13.69 -48.33 -23.34
CA GLN A 628 -12.68 -49.40 -23.30
C GLN A 628 -13.25 -50.66 -23.96
N LYS A 629 -12.39 -51.36 -24.73
CA LYS A 629 -12.74 -52.67 -25.29
C LYS A 629 -13.05 -53.64 -24.16
N LYS A 630 -14.16 -54.38 -24.30
CA LYS A 630 -14.51 -55.45 -23.37
C LYS A 630 -13.63 -56.67 -23.66
N SER A 631 -13.09 -57.29 -22.61
CA SER A 631 -12.33 -58.53 -22.74
C SER A 631 -13.26 -59.70 -23.08
N LEU A 632 -12.77 -60.62 -23.91
CA LEU A 632 -13.51 -61.84 -24.24
C LEU A 632 -13.70 -62.68 -22.98
N ARG A 633 -14.92 -63.18 -22.80
CA ARG A 633 -15.28 -64.13 -21.75
C ARG A 633 -14.67 -65.49 -22.06
N THR A 634 -14.20 -66.14 -21.01
CA THR A 634 -13.74 -67.53 -20.99
C THR A 634 -14.46 -68.27 -19.87
N ARG A 635 -14.47 -69.62 -19.90
CA ARG A 635 -15.06 -70.44 -18.82
C ARG A 635 -14.54 -70.05 -17.42
N ARG A 636 -13.27 -69.62 -17.32
CA ARG A 636 -12.64 -69.20 -16.05
C ARG A 636 -13.07 -67.78 -15.59
N SER A 637 -13.65 -66.98 -16.47
CA SER A 637 -14.12 -65.62 -16.19
C SER A 637 -15.58 -65.53 -15.73
N LEU A 638 -16.28 -66.67 -15.66
CA LEU A 638 -17.65 -66.76 -15.19
C LEU A 638 -17.67 -66.95 -13.67
N SER A 639 -18.48 -66.15 -12.99
CA SER A 639 -18.76 -66.30 -11.57
C SER A 639 -19.64 -67.53 -11.31
N LEU A 640 -19.56 -68.08 -10.09
CA LEU A 640 -20.41 -69.20 -9.65
C LEU A 640 -21.91 -68.88 -9.76
N GLN A 641 -22.30 -67.61 -9.58
CA GLN A 641 -23.69 -67.17 -9.71
C GLN A 641 -24.14 -67.13 -11.18
N GLU A 642 -23.28 -66.70 -12.10
CA GLU A 642 -23.57 -66.76 -13.54
C GLU A 642 -23.73 -68.20 -14.01
N ILE A 643 -22.87 -69.11 -13.54
CA ILE A 643 -22.96 -70.55 -13.83
C ILE A 643 -24.30 -71.10 -13.32
N ARG A 644 -24.72 -70.76 -12.10
CA ARG A 644 -26.04 -71.15 -11.58
C ARG A 644 -27.19 -70.57 -12.40
N ASN A 645 -27.10 -69.31 -12.84
CA ASN A 645 -28.12 -68.69 -13.67
C ASN A 645 -28.23 -69.33 -15.06
N ILE A 646 -27.10 -69.71 -15.66
CA ILE A 646 -27.06 -70.48 -16.92
C ILE A 646 -27.76 -71.82 -16.71
N HIS A 647 -27.47 -72.50 -15.60
CA HIS A 647 -28.11 -73.76 -15.26
C HIS A 647 -29.63 -73.58 -15.07
N VAL A 648 -30.08 -72.63 -14.26
CA VAL A 648 -31.52 -72.37 -14.00
C VAL A 648 -32.27 -72.03 -15.29
N LYS A 649 -31.65 -71.37 -16.27
CA LYS A 649 -32.33 -71.09 -17.54
C LYS A 649 -32.49 -72.31 -18.45
N ARG A 650 -31.65 -73.33 -18.30
CA ARG A 650 -31.57 -74.49 -19.21
C ARG A 650 -31.67 -75.86 -18.52
N HIS A 651 -31.98 -75.91 -17.23
CA HIS A 651 -32.10 -77.17 -16.47
C HIS A 651 -33.30 -78.03 -16.87
N LEU A 652 -34.25 -77.46 -17.63
CA LEU A 652 -35.41 -78.14 -18.20
C LEU A 652 -35.20 -78.54 -19.67
N ASP A 653 -34.03 -78.27 -20.24
CA ASP A 653 -33.69 -78.70 -21.60
C ASP A 653 -33.64 -80.25 -21.67
N PRO A 654 -33.91 -80.85 -22.84
CA PRO A 654 -33.95 -82.31 -22.97
C PRO A 654 -32.62 -82.95 -22.57
N LEU A 655 -32.72 -83.96 -21.70
CA LEU A 655 -31.57 -84.69 -21.21
C LEU A 655 -30.98 -85.59 -22.30
N PRO A 656 -29.65 -85.80 -22.31
CA PRO A 656 -29.03 -86.79 -23.18
C PRO A 656 -29.58 -88.19 -22.91
N GLU A 657 -29.58 -89.04 -23.95
CA GLU A 657 -29.82 -90.48 -23.80
C GLU A 657 -28.88 -91.02 -22.70
N GLY A 658 -29.45 -91.61 -21.66
CA GLY A 658 -28.63 -92.03 -20.52
C GLY A 658 -29.05 -91.46 -19.17
N TYR A 659 -29.75 -90.32 -19.18
CA TYR A 659 -29.93 -89.48 -17.99
C TYR A 659 -31.41 -89.21 -17.70
N PHE A 660 -31.77 -89.21 -16.42
CA PHE A 660 -33.08 -88.77 -15.96
C PHE A 660 -32.94 -87.87 -14.72
N TYR A 661 -33.90 -86.96 -14.52
CA TYR A 661 -33.94 -86.08 -13.37
C TYR A 661 -34.88 -86.67 -12.31
N ASN A 662 -34.38 -86.90 -11.10
CA ASN A 662 -35.13 -87.57 -10.04
C ASN A 662 -35.92 -86.60 -9.12
N GLY A 663 -36.04 -85.33 -9.50
CA GLY A 663 -36.68 -84.28 -8.71
C GLY A 663 -35.71 -83.47 -7.83
N THR A 664 -34.47 -83.94 -7.64
CA THR A 664 -33.44 -83.23 -6.86
C THR A 664 -32.07 -83.17 -7.56
N GLN A 665 -31.67 -84.21 -8.29
CA GLN A 665 -30.38 -84.34 -8.97
C GLN A 665 -30.54 -85.07 -10.32
N PHE A 666 -29.55 -84.88 -11.21
CA PHE A 666 -29.47 -85.60 -12.47
C PHE A 666 -28.74 -86.93 -12.26
N VAL A 667 -29.32 -88.03 -12.74
CA VAL A 667 -28.78 -89.38 -12.51
C VAL A 667 -28.62 -90.11 -13.85
N ASN A 668 -27.48 -90.75 -14.07
CA ASN A 668 -27.26 -91.60 -15.25
C ASN A 668 -27.73 -93.06 -15.02
N PHE A 669 -27.81 -93.87 -16.08
CA PHE A 669 -28.17 -95.30 -15.96
C PHE A 669 -27.23 -96.12 -15.07
N LEU A 670 -26.01 -95.64 -14.79
CA LEU A 670 -25.05 -96.28 -13.89
C LEU A 670 -25.24 -95.84 -12.42
N GLY A 671 -26.19 -94.95 -12.13
CA GLY A 671 -26.53 -94.47 -10.79
C GLY A 671 -25.68 -93.30 -10.27
N GLU A 672 -24.80 -92.73 -11.09
CA GLU A 672 -23.99 -91.56 -10.74
C GLU A 672 -24.85 -90.29 -10.71
N LYS A 673 -24.67 -89.46 -9.68
CA LYS A 673 -25.49 -88.26 -9.44
C LYS A 673 -24.70 -86.99 -9.74
N MET A 674 -25.36 -86.01 -10.36
CA MET A 674 -24.81 -84.70 -10.69
C MET A 674 -25.74 -83.58 -10.22
N ASP A 675 -25.15 -82.53 -9.65
CA ASP A 675 -25.87 -81.33 -9.18
C ASP A 675 -26.22 -80.35 -10.31
N TYR A 676 -25.52 -80.43 -11.44
CA TYR A 676 -25.77 -79.60 -12.62
C TYR A 676 -26.21 -80.48 -13.79
N HIS A 677 -26.88 -79.85 -14.76
CA HIS A 677 -27.35 -80.52 -15.98
C HIS A 677 -26.16 -81.23 -16.68
N PRO A 678 -26.33 -82.46 -17.21
CA PRO A 678 -25.24 -83.20 -17.87
C PRO A 678 -24.56 -82.44 -19.03
N LEU A 679 -25.32 -81.58 -19.71
CA LEU A 679 -24.82 -80.68 -20.77
C LEU A 679 -24.36 -79.30 -20.28
N MET A 680 -24.08 -79.12 -18.99
CA MET A 680 -23.70 -77.83 -18.42
C MET A 680 -22.49 -77.20 -19.13
N ASP A 681 -21.50 -78.02 -19.51
CA ASP A 681 -20.32 -77.55 -20.23
C ASP A 681 -20.65 -77.02 -21.63
N LYS A 682 -21.64 -77.62 -22.30
CA LYS A 682 -22.17 -77.14 -23.57
C LYS A 682 -22.95 -75.84 -23.39
N PHE A 683 -23.75 -75.72 -22.34
CA PHE A 683 -24.50 -74.49 -22.04
C PHE A 683 -23.57 -73.32 -21.68
N ILE A 684 -22.49 -73.61 -20.93
CA ILE A 684 -21.44 -72.63 -20.65
C ILE A 684 -20.74 -72.22 -21.95
N TYR A 685 -20.42 -73.17 -22.83
CA TYR A 685 -19.80 -72.89 -24.12
C TYR A 685 -20.69 -72.00 -25.00
N ASP A 686 -21.97 -72.36 -25.16
CA ASP A 686 -22.94 -71.59 -25.95
C ASP A 686 -23.11 -70.17 -25.41
N TYR A 687 -23.22 -70.03 -24.08
CA TYR A 687 -23.32 -68.73 -23.42
C TYR A 687 -22.06 -67.88 -23.63
N VAL A 688 -20.87 -68.46 -23.49
CA VAL A 688 -19.60 -67.75 -23.72
C VAL A 688 -19.47 -67.35 -25.18
N MET A 689 -19.86 -68.20 -26.13
CA MET A 689 -19.85 -67.86 -27.55
C MET A 689 -20.79 -66.69 -27.87
N GLU A 690 -22.02 -66.71 -27.36
CA GLU A 690 -23.00 -65.66 -27.59
C GLU A 690 -22.56 -64.34 -26.94
N ALA A 691 -22.10 -64.38 -25.69
CA ALA A 691 -21.55 -63.22 -24.99
C ALA A 691 -20.32 -62.65 -25.70
N ASN A 692 -19.43 -63.51 -26.22
CA ASN A 692 -18.26 -63.07 -26.98
C ASN A 692 -18.63 -62.46 -28.32
N LYS A 693 -19.65 -62.98 -29.01
CA LYS A 693 -20.18 -62.40 -30.24
C LYS A 693 -20.73 -60.98 -30.00
N GLU A 694 -21.40 -60.75 -28.87
CA GLU A 694 -21.85 -59.40 -28.46
C GLU A 694 -20.68 -58.49 -28.09
N ILE A 695 -19.68 -59.00 -27.37
CA ILE A 695 -18.46 -58.27 -27.01
C ILE A 695 -17.66 -57.88 -28.26
N GLU A 696 -17.53 -58.77 -29.24
CA GLU A 696 -16.87 -58.49 -30.52
C GLU A 696 -17.64 -57.45 -31.33
N LYS A 697 -18.98 -57.53 -31.36
CA LYS A 697 -19.81 -56.50 -31.99
C LYS A 697 -19.58 -55.14 -31.34
N TYR A 698 -19.63 -55.07 -30.01
CA TYR A 698 -19.33 -53.85 -29.26
C TYR A 698 -17.91 -53.33 -29.53
N ASN A 699 -16.90 -54.19 -29.53
CA ASN A 699 -15.51 -53.80 -29.77
C ASN A 699 -15.31 -53.29 -31.20
N ARG A 700 -15.97 -53.88 -32.20
CA ARG A 700 -15.99 -53.37 -33.59
C ARG A 700 -16.66 -51.99 -33.68
N ASP A 701 -17.81 -51.81 -33.03
CA ASP A 701 -18.51 -50.52 -32.99
C ASP A 701 -17.63 -49.43 -32.34
N VAL A 702 -16.86 -49.78 -31.31
CA VAL A 702 -15.88 -48.89 -30.65
C VAL A 702 -14.68 -48.58 -31.55
N GLU A 703 -14.24 -49.49 -32.40
CA GLU A 703 -13.14 -49.27 -33.36
C GLU A 703 -13.55 -48.40 -34.57
N GLN A 704 -14.80 -48.52 -35.01
CA GLN A 704 -15.33 -47.75 -36.15
C GLN A 704 -15.66 -46.30 -35.79
N GLN A 705 -15.87 -46.00 -34.51
CA GLN A 705 -16.13 -44.62 -34.06
C GLN A 705 -14.82 -43.83 -33.97
N ASP A 706 -14.72 -42.79 -34.80
CA ASP A 706 -13.64 -41.81 -34.72
C ASP A 706 -13.72 -41.02 -33.41
N TYR A 707 -12.78 -41.30 -32.51
CA TYR A 707 -12.65 -40.59 -31.25
C TYR A 707 -11.62 -39.47 -31.41
N TYR A 708 -11.97 -38.27 -30.96
CA TYR A 708 -11.00 -37.19 -30.88
C TYR A 708 -10.93 -36.65 -29.47
N ASP A 709 -9.70 -36.30 -29.10
CA ASP A 709 -9.34 -35.64 -27.87
C ASP A 709 -9.96 -34.24 -27.78
N VAL A 710 -9.99 -33.69 -26.57
CA VAL A 710 -10.48 -32.35 -26.21
C VAL A 710 -9.83 -31.26 -27.06
N PHE A 711 -8.58 -31.47 -27.44
CA PHE A 711 -7.77 -30.58 -28.29
C PHE A 711 -7.87 -30.87 -29.79
N GLY A 712 -8.75 -31.78 -30.23
CA GLY A 712 -8.97 -32.10 -31.64
C GLY A 712 -8.01 -33.13 -32.24
N GLN A 713 -7.13 -33.75 -31.45
CA GLN A 713 -6.25 -34.83 -31.90
C GLN A 713 -7.01 -36.16 -31.98
N LYS A 714 -6.85 -36.94 -33.06
CA LYS A 714 -7.51 -38.25 -33.22
C LYS A 714 -6.86 -39.30 -32.30
N LEU A 715 -7.67 -40.08 -31.58
CA LEU A 715 -7.29 -41.04 -30.51
C LEU A 715 -7.49 -42.52 -30.89
#